data_AF-A0A7L2FME7-F1
#
_entry.id   AF-A0A7L2FME7-F1
#
_cell.length_a   1.000
_cell.length_b   1.000
_cell.length_c   1.000
_cell.angle_alpha   90.00
_cell.angle_beta   90.00
_cell.angle_gamma   90.00
#
_symmetry.space_group_name_H-M   'P 1'
#
loop_
_entity.id
_entity.type
_entity.pdbx_description
1 polymer ?
#
loop_
_entity_poly.entity_id
_entity_poly.type
_entity_poly.pdbx_seq_one_letter_code
_entity_poly.pdbx_strand_id
1 'polypeptide(L)'
;FSLQELHGIFPWLVESIFGSLDGIIVGWNLRCLQGRTNPNEYSVALDFLDPSGPMMKLVYKLQAEEYRYDFPVSYLPGPVKASIQEQVLPECSLYHNKVQFPSSGGLGLNLALNPFEYYMFYFAISLITQKNSPVTHHVSPSNSAYFILVDTYLKCFLPTEGSVLPPPSSNPGGAIPSPTPRSPAVPFSSYGMHHTSLLKRHIAHQPSVNADPASQEIWRSETLLQIFVEMWLHHYSLEMYQKMQSPHVKLEVLHYRLSISSKHHGSPAQSSYQALHAYQESFKPTEEHVLVVRLLVKHLHAFSNSLKPEPLSPSAHSHTASPLEEFKRVVIPRFVQEKLYIFLQHCFGHWPLDASFRAVLEMWLSYLQPWRYAPEKPPQSTEPLPRSVSEKWAAFIQENLLMYTKLFVGFLNRALRTDLVSPKNALMVFRVAKVFAQPNLAEMILKGEQLFLEPELVIPHRQHRLFMSPTLGGSFLSSRSPAVTDASFKVKSHVYSLEGQDFQYKQMFGTEVRNLVLKLAQLICQAQQTAKSISDHSAETMASQSFFSWFRFTPSEVNGSYTGNDLDEIGQDSIKKTDEYLEKALEYLCQIFKLSEAQLTQMMMKCGTAQDENGKKQLPDCIASENGLILTPLGRYQIINGLRRFELQYQGDTELQPIRSYENAALVRLLFRLSSALNER
;
A
#
# COMPACT_ATOMS: atom_id res chain seq x y z
N PHE A 1 -29.86 5.48 -30.78
CA PHE A 1 -28.52 5.24 -31.34
C PHE A 1 -28.39 3.80 -31.76
N SER A 2 -27.91 3.57 -32.98
CA SER A 2 -27.50 2.24 -33.44
C SER A 2 -26.27 1.76 -32.64
N LEU A 3 -26.00 0.45 -32.64
CA LEU A 3 -24.82 -0.09 -31.96
C LEU A 3 -23.51 0.46 -32.54
N GLN A 4 -23.47 0.71 -33.84
CA GLN A 4 -22.32 1.29 -34.53
C GLN A 4 -22.08 2.76 -34.13
N GLU A 5 -23.14 3.56 -33.98
CA GLU A 5 -23.04 4.92 -33.44
C GLU A 5 -22.53 4.91 -32.00
N LEU A 6 -23.06 4.02 -31.16
CA LEU A 6 -22.62 3.87 -29.78
C LEU A 6 -21.16 3.44 -29.68
N HIS A 7 -20.69 2.55 -30.57
CA HIS A 7 -19.29 2.16 -30.66
C HIS A 7 -18.38 3.35 -30.99
N GLY A 8 -18.77 4.20 -31.94
CA GLY A 8 -17.99 5.40 -32.30
C GLY A 8 -17.97 6.48 -31.19
N ILE A 9 -19.06 6.63 -30.43
CA ILE A 9 -19.18 7.63 -29.36
C ILE A 9 -18.50 7.18 -28.06
N PHE A 10 -18.37 5.88 -27.83
CA PHE A 10 -17.90 5.33 -26.56
C PHE A 10 -16.50 5.82 -26.13
N PRO A 11 -15.45 5.83 -26.97
CA PRO A 11 -14.15 6.37 -26.58
C PRO A 11 -14.23 7.84 -26.15
N TRP A 12 -14.98 8.65 -26.87
CA TRP A 12 -15.18 10.07 -26.55
C TRP A 12 -15.88 10.27 -25.20
N LEU A 13 -16.88 9.43 -24.87
CA LEU A 13 -17.52 9.46 -23.55
C LEU A 13 -16.52 9.11 -22.44
N VAL A 14 -15.73 8.06 -22.62
CA VAL A 14 -14.72 7.63 -21.64
C VAL A 14 -13.70 8.73 -21.39
N GLU A 15 -13.17 9.34 -22.45
CA GLU A 15 -12.23 10.48 -22.34
C GLU A 15 -12.88 11.72 -21.73
N SER A 16 -14.16 11.99 -22.02
CA SER A 16 -14.89 13.10 -21.41
C SER A 16 -15.09 12.92 -19.90
N ILE A 17 -15.16 11.67 -19.42
CA ILE A 17 -15.30 11.35 -17.99
C ILE A 17 -13.94 11.39 -17.28
N PHE A 18 -12.98 10.59 -17.78
CA PHE A 18 -11.70 10.38 -17.08
C PHE A 18 -10.58 11.33 -17.52
N GLY A 19 -10.79 12.06 -18.61
CA GLY A 19 -9.79 12.84 -19.31
C GLY A 19 -9.09 12.04 -20.41
N SER A 20 -8.58 12.74 -21.43
CA SER A 20 -7.76 12.12 -22.48
C SER A 20 -6.36 11.82 -21.95
N LEU A 21 -5.73 10.79 -22.53
CA LEU A 21 -4.42 10.32 -22.08
C LEU A 21 -3.31 11.36 -22.31
N ASP A 22 -3.42 12.18 -23.35
CA ASP A 22 -2.52 13.30 -23.65
C ASP A 22 -2.74 14.54 -22.76
N GLY A 23 -3.77 14.51 -21.90
CA GLY A 23 -4.11 15.59 -20.97
C GLY A 23 -4.82 16.79 -21.59
N ILE A 24 -5.19 16.76 -22.88
CA ILE A 24 -5.93 17.84 -23.55
C ILE A 24 -7.34 17.97 -22.94
N ILE A 25 -8.02 16.84 -22.75
CA ILE A 25 -9.33 16.76 -22.11
C ILE A 25 -9.10 16.47 -20.63
N VAL A 26 -9.49 17.42 -19.77
CA VAL A 26 -9.34 17.29 -18.31
C VAL A 26 -10.32 16.25 -17.73
N GLY A 27 -11.46 16.04 -18.38
CA GLY A 27 -12.54 15.19 -17.90
C GLY A 27 -13.31 15.79 -16.72
N TRP A 28 -14.15 14.99 -16.06
CA TRP A 28 -15.03 15.42 -14.95
C TRP A 28 -14.30 15.65 -13.62
N ASN A 29 -12.99 15.37 -13.57
CA ASN A 29 -12.16 15.51 -12.38
C ASN A 29 -12.76 14.88 -11.11
N LEU A 30 -13.17 13.60 -11.22
CA LEU A 30 -13.84 12.83 -10.17
C LEU A 30 -13.10 12.80 -8.82
N ARG A 31 -11.78 13.02 -8.83
CA ARG A 31 -10.92 13.08 -7.64
C ARG A 31 -11.10 14.38 -6.84
N CYS A 32 -11.49 15.46 -7.49
CA CYS A 32 -11.78 16.75 -6.84
C CYS A 32 -13.28 16.97 -6.64
N LEU A 33 -14.14 16.17 -7.27
CA LEU A 33 -15.60 16.27 -7.13
C LEU A 33 -16.04 15.77 -5.75
N GLN A 34 -16.59 16.65 -4.91
CA GLN A 34 -17.03 16.34 -3.54
C GLN A 34 -18.50 16.71 -3.32
N GLY A 35 -19.22 15.91 -2.54
CA GLY A 35 -20.63 16.15 -2.24
C GLY A 35 -20.90 17.40 -1.40
N ARG A 36 -19.92 17.86 -0.60
CA ARG A 36 -20.06 19.08 0.22
C ARG A 36 -19.97 20.37 -0.60
N THR A 37 -19.18 20.37 -1.67
CA THR A 37 -18.98 21.54 -2.53
C THR A 37 -19.98 21.56 -3.68
N ASN A 38 -20.14 20.43 -4.38
CA ASN A 38 -20.98 20.31 -5.57
C ASN A 38 -21.97 19.13 -5.43
N PRO A 39 -23.02 19.22 -4.60
CA PRO A 39 -23.88 18.07 -4.26
C PRO A 39 -24.60 17.47 -5.46
N ASN A 40 -25.12 18.31 -6.38
CA ASN A 40 -25.87 17.85 -7.54
C ASN A 40 -24.97 17.14 -8.56
N GLU A 41 -23.84 17.77 -8.93
CA GLU A 41 -22.86 17.17 -9.85
C GLU A 41 -22.29 15.87 -9.29
N TYR A 42 -21.99 15.86 -7.99
CA TYR A 42 -21.53 14.68 -7.26
C TYR A 42 -22.54 13.53 -7.34
N SER A 43 -23.82 13.77 -7.02
CA SER A 43 -24.86 12.74 -7.08
C SER A 43 -25.05 12.22 -8.50
N VAL A 44 -25.15 13.12 -9.48
CA VAL A 44 -25.35 12.73 -10.90
C VAL A 44 -24.16 11.92 -11.42
N ALA A 45 -22.92 12.30 -11.08
CA ALA A 45 -21.74 11.56 -11.48
C ALA A 45 -21.71 10.15 -10.86
N LEU A 46 -22.06 10.02 -9.57
CA LEU A 46 -22.14 8.72 -8.91
C LEU A 46 -23.24 7.84 -9.53
N ASP A 47 -24.44 8.35 -9.74
CA ASP A 47 -25.55 7.60 -10.33
C ASP A 47 -25.26 7.19 -11.79
N PHE A 48 -24.58 8.05 -12.55
CA PHE A 48 -24.24 7.78 -13.93
C PHE A 48 -23.17 6.68 -14.06
N LEU A 49 -22.15 6.72 -13.19
CA LEU A 49 -20.97 5.84 -13.19
C LEU A 49 -21.12 4.63 -12.27
N ASP A 50 -22.25 4.48 -11.58
CA ASP A 50 -22.57 3.31 -10.76
C ASP A 50 -22.44 2.01 -11.60
N PRO A 51 -22.02 0.88 -11.03
CA PRO A 51 -21.96 -0.41 -11.74
C PRO A 51 -23.31 -0.85 -12.36
N SER A 52 -24.43 -0.37 -11.84
CA SER A 52 -25.79 -0.55 -12.40
C SER A 52 -26.29 0.67 -13.18
N GLY A 53 -25.47 1.71 -13.28
CA GLY A 53 -25.74 2.98 -13.92
C GLY A 53 -25.74 2.92 -15.46
N PRO A 54 -26.18 4.01 -16.12
CA PRO A 54 -26.22 4.12 -17.57
C PRO A 54 -24.88 3.83 -18.28
N MET A 55 -23.76 4.29 -17.72
CA MET A 55 -22.45 4.09 -18.35
C MET A 55 -22.06 2.60 -18.40
N MET A 56 -22.23 1.89 -17.29
CA MET A 56 -21.90 0.45 -17.25
C MET A 56 -22.86 -0.40 -18.09
N LYS A 57 -24.14 -0.01 -18.17
CA LYS A 57 -25.11 -0.62 -19.11
C LYS A 57 -24.66 -0.46 -20.57
N LEU A 58 -24.12 0.70 -20.94
CA LEU A 58 -23.53 0.91 -22.27
C LEU A 58 -22.32 -0.02 -22.51
N VAL A 59 -21.42 -0.12 -21.52
CA VAL A 59 -20.26 -1.02 -21.57
C VAL A 59 -20.70 -2.46 -21.84
N TYR A 60 -21.68 -2.98 -21.10
CA TYR A 60 -22.18 -4.35 -21.28
C TYR A 60 -22.87 -4.55 -22.64
N LYS A 61 -23.62 -3.54 -23.11
CA LYS A 61 -24.26 -3.59 -24.43
C LYS A 61 -23.24 -3.67 -25.56
N LEU A 62 -22.17 -2.88 -25.49
CA LEU A 62 -21.09 -2.93 -26.48
C LEU A 62 -20.27 -4.22 -26.37
N GLN A 63 -20.13 -4.77 -25.15
CA GLN A 63 -19.37 -5.99 -24.91
C GLN A 63 -20.01 -7.21 -25.57
N ALA A 64 -21.35 -7.23 -25.68
CA ALA A 64 -22.09 -8.31 -26.34
C ALA A 64 -21.81 -8.41 -27.86
N GLU A 65 -21.34 -7.33 -28.49
CA GLU A 65 -21.07 -7.24 -29.94
C GLU A 65 -19.58 -7.43 -30.29
N GLU A 66 -18.75 -7.86 -29.32
CA GLU A 66 -17.31 -8.15 -29.49
C GLU A 66 -16.42 -6.99 -30.02
N TYR A 67 -16.89 -5.73 -29.93
CA TYR A 67 -16.09 -4.56 -30.30
C TYR A 67 -14.74 -4.48 -29.58
N ARG A 68 -13.74 -3.90 -30.24
CA ARG A 68 -12.39 -3.66 -29.70
C ARG A 68 -12.02 -2.18 -29.77
N TYR A 69 -11.25 -1.74 -28.78
CA TYR A 69 -10.72 -0.38 -28.68
C TYR A 69 -9.21 -0.43 -28.44
N ASP A 70 -8.48 0.44 -29.12
CA ASP A 70 -7.03 0.52 -28.99
C ASP A 70 -6.65 1.38 -27.78
N PHE A 71 -5.78 0.84 -26.93
CA PHE A 71 -5.22 1.54 -25.78
C PHE A 71 -3.69 1.61 -25.90
N PRO A 72 -3.05 2.80 -25.86
CA PRO A 72 -1.62 2.89 -26.10
C PRO A 72 -0.78 2.35 -24.94
N VAL A 73 0.19 1.48 -25.25
CA VAL A 73 1.13 0.86 -24.29
C VAL A 73 1.99 1.91 -23.57
N SER A 74 2.15 3.11 -24.15
CA SER A 74 2.91 4.21 -23.55
C SER A 74 2.39 4.67 -22.19
N TYR A 75 1.12 4.38 -21.89
CA TYR A 75 0.40 4.75 -20.67
C TYR A 75 0.31 3.62 -19.63
N LEU A 76 0.92 2.45 -19.91
CA LEU A 76 1.07 1.39 -18.91
C LEU A 76 2.17 1.74 -17.89
N PRO A 77 2.13 1.15 -16.69
CA PRO A 77 3.19 1.32 -15.70
C PRO A 77 4.58 0.94 -16.26
N GLY A 78 5.61 1.67 -15.83
CA GLY A 78 6.96 1.64 -16.41
C GLY A 78 7.53 0.24 -16.68
N PRO A 79 7.52 -0.69 -15.72
CA PRO A 79 8.04 -2.05 -15.93
C PRO A 79 7.28 -2.85 -16.98
N VAL A 80 5.95 -2.76 -16.97
CA VAL A 80 5.09 -3.47 -17.92
C VAL A 80 5.29 -2.91 -19.32
N LYS A 81 5.25 -1.58 -19.45
CA LYS A 81 5.53 -0.86 -20.70
C LYS A 81 6.86 -1.28 -21.29
N ALA A 82 7.92 -1.29 -20.48
CA ALA A 82 9.24 -1.65 -20.96
C ALA A 82 9.37 -3.14 -21.32
N SER A 83 8.76 -4.04 -20.55
CA SER A 83 8.70 -5.47 -20.89
C SER A 83 8.08 -5.69 -22.27
N ILE A 84 6.94 -5.05 -22.54
CA ILE A 84 6.25 -5.14 -23.82
C ILE A 84 7.07 -4.50 -24.96
N GLN A 85 7.76 -3.38 -24.70
CA GLN A 85 8.67 -2.76 -25.66
C GLN A 85 9.91 -3.64 -25.97
N GLU A 86 10.37 -4.42 -25.00
CA GLU A 86 11.38 -5.48 -25.18
C GLU A 86 10.80 -6.74 -25.86
N GLN A 87 9.56 -6.72 -26.36
CA GLN A 87 8.87 -7.86 -26.97
C GLN A 87 8.72 -9.08 -26.03
N VAL A 88 8.88 -8.87 -24.72
CA VAL A 88 8.66 -9.89 -23.69
C VAL A 88 7.28 -9.65 -23.11
N LEU A 89 6.33 -10.52 -23.49
CA LEU A 89 4.96 -10.46 -23.00
C LEU A 89 4.91 -10.79 -21.51
N PRO A 90 4.31 -9.93 -20.68
CA PRO A 90 4.03 -10.27 -19.29
C PRO A 90 3.17 -11.54 -19.16
N GLU A 91 3.40 -12.32 -18.10
CA GLU A 91 2.59 -13.51 -17.77
C GLU A 91 1.15 -13.20 -17.38
N CYS A 92 0.87 -11.93 -17.07
CA CYS A 92 -0.47 -11.49 -16.73
C CYS A 92 -1.39 -11.71 -17.93
N SER A 93 -2.44 -12.51 -17.74
CA SER A 93 -3.43 -12.85 -18.78
C SER A 93 -4.09 -11.63 -19.42
N LEU A 94 -4.05 -10.49 -18.73
CA LEU A 94 -4.55 -9.21 -19.21
C LEU A 94 -3.98 -8.80 -20.58
N TYR A 95 -2.73 -9.17 -20.89
CA TYR A 95 -2.02 -8.76 -22.11
C TYR A 95 -1.95 -9.84 -23.20
N HIS A 96 -2.31 -11.09 -22.89
CA HIS A 96 -2.21 -12.21 -23.82
C HIS A 96 -3.09 -12.00 -25.06
N ASN A 97 -2.50 -12.11 -26.26
CA ASN A 97 -3.16 -11.90 -27.55
C ASN A 97 -3.81 -10.51 -27.74
N LYS A 98 -3.42 -9.50 -26.96
CA LYS A 98 -3.95 -8.14 -27.07
C LYS A 98 -2.94 -7.12 -27.56
N VAL A 99 -1.64 -7.41 -27.43
CA VAL A 99 -0.59 -6.51 -27.92
C VAL A 99 -0.56 -6.54 -29.45
N GLN A 100 -0.86 -5.41 -30.07
CA GLN A 100 -0.74 -5.21 -31.51
C GLN A 100 0.66 -4.66 -31.81
N PHE A 101 1.47 -5.43 -32.53
CA PHE A 101 2.76 -4.98 -33.04
C PHE A 101 2.56 -4.35 -34.42
N PRO A 102 2.96 -3.08 -34.64
CA PRO A 102 2.77 -2.43 -35.93
C PRO A 102 3.60 -3.15 -37.01
N SER A 103 2.99 -3.35 -38.18
CA SER A 103 3.72 -3.66 -39.41
C SER A 103 4.73 -2.53 -39.69
N SER A 104 5.91 -2.87 -40.22
CA SER A 104 7.06 -1.97 -40.41
C SER A 104 6.65 -0.55 -40.82
N GLY A 105 6.75 0.42 -39.89
CA GLY A 105 6.44 1.84 -40.12
C GLY A 105 5.28 2.42 -39.29
N GLY A 106 4.53 1.63 -38.53
CA GLY A 106 3.46 2.14 -37.66
C GLY A 106 3.96 2.85 -36.38
N LEU A 107 3.26 3.91 -35.97
CA LEU A 107 3.55 4.67 -34.75
C LEU A 107 2.87 4.03 -33.52
N GLY A 108 3.67 3.50 -32.59
CA GLY A 108 3.23 3.08 -31.26
C GLY A 108 2.75 1.63 -31.12
N LEU A 109 2.90 1.06 -29.92
CA LEU A 109 2.34 -0.25 -29.53
C LEU A 109 0.99 -0.03 -28.86
N ASN A 110 -0.04 -0.77 -29.26
CA ASN A 110 -1.39 -0.66 -28.72
C ASN A 110 -1.89 -2.00 -28.15
N LEU A 111 -2.82 -1.92 -27.20
CA LEU A 111 -3.60 -3.05 -26.68
C LEU A 111 -5.00 -3.04 -27.29
N ALA A 112 -5.44 -4.18 -27.82
CA ALA A 112 -6.79 -4.40 -28.33
C ALA A 112 -7.76 -4.82 -27.21
N LEU A 113 -8.36 -3.85 -26.53
CA LEU A 113 -9.20 -4.08 -25.35
C LEU A 113 -10.67 -4.24 -25.73
N ASN A 114 -11.41 -5.07 -24.98
CA ASN A 114 -12.88 -5.06 -25.06
C ASN A 114 -13.47 -3.83 -24.31
N PRO A 115 -14.77 -3.52 -24.45
CA PRO A 115 -15.34 -2.29 -23.88
C PRO A 115 -15.22 -2.20 -22.35
N PHE A 116 -15.32 -3.34 -21.65
CA PHE A 116 -15.19 -3.39 -20.19
C PHE A 116 -13.75 -3.12 -19.74
N GLU A 117 -12.79 -3.79 -20.40
CA GLU A 117 -11.37 -3.54 -20.15
C GLU A 117 -11.01 -2.09 -20.44
N TYR A 118 -11.38 -1.56 -21.62
CA TYR A 118 -11.10 -0.17 -22.00
C TYR A 118 -11.61 0.83 -20.95
N TYR A 119 -12.86 0.68 -20.50
CA TYR A 119 -13.41 1.50 -19.43
C TYR A 119 -12.61 1.38 -18.12
N MET A 120 -12.29 0.15 -17.70
CA MET A 120 -11.55 -0.09 -16.45
C MET A 120 -10.10 0.40 -16.50
N PHE A 121 -9.45 0.36 -17.66
CA PHE A 121 -8.11 0.93 -17.85
C PHE A 121 -8.13 2.46 -17.66
N TYR A 122 -9.10 3.15 -18.27
CA TYR A 122 -9.27 4.60 -18.07
C TYR A 122 -9.67 4.95 -16.63
N PHE A 123 -10.53 4.14 -16.01
CA PHE A 123 -10.87 4.30 -14.61
C PHE A 123 -9.63 4.17 -13.71
N ALA A 124 -8.81 3.14 -13.91
CA ALA A 124 -7.63 2.89 -13.09
C ALA A 124 -6.50 3.91 -13.34
N ILE A 125 -6.25 4.32 -14.60
CA ILE A 125 -5.19 5.27 -14.92
C ILE A 125 -5.47 6.68 -14.38
N SER A 126 -6.76 7.03 -14.23
CA SER A 126 -7.15 8.36 -13.73
C SER A 126 -6.64 8.64 -12.31
N LEU A 127 -6.36 7.60 -11.51
CA LEU A 127 -5.75 7.72 -10.17
C LEU A 127 -4.26 8.09 -10.23
N ILE A 128 -3.52 7.46 -11.15
CA ILE A 128 -2.05 7.56 -11.22
C ILE A 128 -1.56 8.67 -12.14
N THR A 129 -2.43 9.19 -13.02
CA THR A 129 -2.10 10.34 -13.88
C THR A 129 -2.07 11.60 -13.04
N GLN A 130 -0.91 12.25 -12.92
CA GLN A 130 -0.80 13.53 -12.23
C GLN A 130 -1.48 14.61 -13.09
N LYS A 131 -2.60 15.16 -12.61
CA LYS A 131 -3.22 16.36 -13.19
C LYS A 131 -2.80 17.54 -12.31
N ASN A 132 -2.26 18.59 -12.93
CA ASN A 132 -1.93 19.84 -12.25
C ASN A 132 -3.23 20.47 -11.71
N SER A 133 -3.62 20.11 -10.49
CA SER A 133 -4.74 20.75 -9.82
C SER A 133 -4.23 22.02 -9.13
N PRO A 134 -4.89 23.18 -9.31
CA PRO A 134 -4.54 24.38 -8.56
C PRO A 134 -4.75 24.11 -7.06
N VAL A 135 -3.70 24.37 -6.28
CA VAL A 135 -3.54 24.08 -4.84
C VAL A 135 -4.38 25.03 -3.97
N THR A 136 -5.69 25.12 -4.19
CA THR A 136 -6.53 26.10 -3.48
C THR A 136 -7.42 25.52 -2.39
N HIS A 137 -7.64 24.20 -2.32
CA HIS A 137 -8.44 23.61 -1.24
C HIS A 137 -7.88 22.27 -0.74
N HIS A 138 -7.84 22.09 0.58
CA HIS A 138 -7.50 20.82 1.22
C HIS A 138 -8.66 19.84 1.03
N VAL A 139 -8.63 19.10 -0.09
CA VAL A 139 -9.67 18.12 -0.47
C VAL A 139 -9.41 16.83 0.31
N SER A 140 -10.30 16.47 1.24
CA SER A 140 -10.28 15.14 1.87
C SER A 140 -10.45 14.05 0.80
N PRO A 141 -9.46 13.18 0.57
CA PRO A 141 -9.49 12.21 -0.53
C PRO A 141 -10.61 11.19 -0.39
N SER A 142 -10.97 10.84 0.85
CA SER A 142 -11.96 9.82 1.18
C SER A 142 -13.41 10.21 0.86
N ASN A 143 -13.66 11.48 0.57
CA ASN A 143 -14.99 12.01 0.22
C ASN A 143 -15.11 12.39 -1.26
N SER A 144 -14.10 12.06 -2.08
CA SER A 144 -14.14 12.29 -3.52
C SER A 144 -15.05 11.29 -4.22
N ALA A 145 -15.68 11.72 -5.33
CA ALA A 145 -16.52 10.84 -6.14
C ALA A 145 -15.74 9.62 -6.64
N TYR A 146 -14.46 9.80 -7.00
CA TYR A 146 -13.58 8.71 -7.41
C TYR A 146 -13.40 7.66 -6.31
N PHE A 147 -13.11 8.07 -5.07
CA PHE A 147 -12.90 7.16 -3.95
C PHE A 147 -14.16 6.35 -3.62
N ILE A 148 -15.33 7.00 -3.67
CA ILE A 148 -16.62 6.33 -3.47
C ILE A 148 -16.93 5.36 -4.62
N LEU A 149 -16.66 5.74 -5.87
CA LEU A 149 -16.82 4.83 -7.00
C LEU A 149 -15.94 3.60 -6.82
N VAL A 150 -14.67 3.73 -6.44
CA VAL A 150 -13.80 2.55 -6.18
C VAL A 150 -14.46 1.61 -5.16
N ASP A 151 -14.95 2.14 -4.04
CA ASP A 151 -15.65 1.33 -3.02
C ASP A 151 -16.89 0.62 -3.60
N THR A 152 -17.70 1.32 -4.38
CA THR A 152 -18.90 0.76 -5.04
C THR A 152 -18.53 -0.32 -6.07
N TYR A 153 -17.50 -0.11 -6.89
CA TYR A 153 -16.97 -1.08 -7.84
C TYR A 153 -16.47 -2.33 -7.11
N LEU A 154 -15.69 -2.17 -6.04
CA LEU A 154 -15.20 -3.29 -5.24
C LEU A 154 -16.36 -4.10 -4.62
N LYS A 155 -17.38 -3.45 -4.07
CA LYS A 155 -18.56 -4.13 -3.52
C LYS A 155 -19.37 -4.90 -4.57
N CYS A 156 -19.51 -4.33 -5.77
CA CYS A 156 -20.26 -4.95 -6.86
C CYS A 156 -19.52 -6.16 -7.46
N PHE A 157 -18.24 -5.99 -7.79
CA PHE A 157 -17.46 -7.00 -8.51
C PHE A 157 -16.76 -7.99 -7.56
N LEU A 158 -16.53 -7.67 -6.29
CA LEU A 158 -15.90 -8.54 -5.30
C LEU A 158 -16.81 -8.67 -4.07
N PRO A 159 -17.97 -9.33 -4.17
CA PRO A 159 -18.99 -9.34 -3.13
C PRO A 159 -18.53 -10.07 -1.87
N THR A 160 -18.59 -9.37 -0.74
CA THR A 160 -18.33 -9.91 0.61
C THR A 160 -19.55 -10.62 1.19
N GLU A 161 -20.75 -10.29 0.71
CA GLU A 161 -22.02 -10.92 1.07
C GLU A 161 -22.75 -11.35 -0.21
N GLY A 162 -23.35 -12.55 -0.21
CA GLY A 162 -24.07 -13.08 -1.38
C GLY A 162 -23.19 -13.51 -2.56
N SER A 163 -23.82 -13.71 -3.72
CA SER A 163 -23.18 -13.92 -5.04
C SER A 163 -23.03 -12.59 -5.78
N VAL A 164 -22.22 -12.56 -6.85
CA VAL A 164 -22.08 -11.37 -7.70
C VAL A 164 -23.45 -10.99 -8.27
N LEU A 165 -23.75 -9.68 -8.35
CA LEU A 165 -25.02 -9.22 -8.88
C LEU A 165 -25.05 -9.45 -10.41
N PRO A 166 -26.08 -10.12 -10.94
CA PRO A 166 -26.22 -10.28 -12.38
C PRO A 166 -26.44 -8.94 -13.06
N PRO A 167 -25.99 -8.78 -14.33
CA PRO A 167 -26.33 -7.59 -15.10
C PRO A 167 -27.86 -7.46 -15.16
N PRO A 168 -28.43 -6.24 -15.10
CA PRO A 168 -29.86 -6.07 -15.24
C PRO A 168 -30.30 -6.64 -16.60
N SER A 169 -31.18 -7.64 -16.57
CA SER A 169 -31.68 -8.30 -17.78
C SER A 169 -32.38 -7.28 -18.66
N SER A 170 -31.90 -7.16 -19.90
CA SER A 170 -32.63 -6.44 -20.94
C SER A 170 -33.75 -7.36 -21.47
N ASN A 171 -34.99 -7.05 -21.05
CA ASN A 171 -36.30 -7.55 -21.48
C ASN A 171 -36.81 -8.90 -20.92
N PRO A 172 -38.05 -8.93 -20.35
CA PRO A 172 -38.85 -10.14 -20.22
C PRO A 172 -39.66 -10.37 -21.50
N GLY A 173 -39.22 -11.28 -22.36
CA GLY A 173 -40.04 -11.71 -23.49
C GLY A 173 -39.25 -12.26 -24.66
N GLY A 174 -39.20 -13.59 -24.77
CA GLY A 174 -38.70 -14.30 -25.95
C GLY A 174 -38.06 -15.62 -25.59
N ALA A 175 -38.80 -16.72 -25.69
CA ALA A 175 -38.22 -18.05 -25.65
C ALA A 175 -37.30 -18.23 -26.87
N ILE A 176 -36.00 -18.45 -26.65
CA ILE A 176 -35.03 -18.79 -27.70
C ILE A 176 -34.82 -20.32 -27.69
N PRO A 177 -34.93 -21.02 -28.83
CA PRO A 177 -34.69 -22.46 -28.90
C PRO A 177 -33.19 -22.79 -28.73
N SER A 178 -32.92 -23.94 -28.12
CA SER A 178 -31.56 -24.45 -27.87
C SER A 178 -30.78 -24.69 -29.18
N PRO A 179 -29.48 -24.33 -29.26
CA PRO A 179 -28.68 -24.60 -30.45
C PRO A 179 -28.09 -26.03 -30.42
N THR A 180 -27.94 -26.59 -31.62
CA THR A 180 -27.35 -27.90 -31.93
C THR A 180 -25.83 -27.92 -31.67
N PRO A 181 -25.24 -29.05 -31.20
CA PRO A 181 -23.83 -29.11 -30.85
C PRO A 181 -22.95 -29.15 -32.12
N ARG A 182 -21.91 -28.31 -32.19
CA ARG A 182 -20.82 -28.42 -33.17
C ARG A 182 -19.56 -29.03 -32.55
N SER A 183 -18.84 -29.74 -33.40
CA SER A 183 -17.70 -30.63 -33.16
C SER A 183 -16.49 -29.97 -32.45
N PRO A 184 -15.69 -30.76 -31.70
CA PRO A 184 -14.61 -30.23 -30.86
C PRO A 184 -13.40 -29.78 -31.69
N ALA A 185 -12.84 -28.61 -31.35
CA ALA A 185 -11.54 -28.16 -31.83
C ALA A 185 -10.41 -28.96 -31.15
N VAL A 186 -9.39 -29.32 -31.94
CA VAL A 186 -8.26 -30.18 -31.56
C VAL A 186 -7.34 -29.48 -30.53
N PRO A 187 -6.97 -30.10 -29.40
CA PRO A 187 -6.05 -29.50 -28.44
C PRO A 187 -4.59 -29.63 -28.89
N PHE A 188 -3.84 -28.52 -28.89
CA PHE A 188 -2.38 -28.52 -29.02
C PHE A 188 -1.74 -29.00 -27.71
N SER A 189 -0.86 -29.99 -27.81
CA SER A 189 -0.04 -30.52 -26.74
C SER A 189 1.18 -29.63 -26.49
N SER A 190 1.33 -29.11 -25.28
CA SER A 190 2.61 -28.68 -24.73
C SER A 190 3.03 -29.67 -23.64
N TYR A 191 4.17 -30.32 -23.87
CA TYR A 191 4.78 -31.28 -22.94
C TYR A 191 5.48 -30.51 -21.81
N GLY A 192 5.12 -30.79 -20.55
CA GLY A 192 5.92 -30.38 -19.39
C GLY A 192 5.10 -30.11 -18.12
N MET A 193 5.19 -31.05 -17.17
CA MET A 193 4.77 -31.01 -15.76
C MET A 193 3.31 -30.66 -15.39
N HIS A 194 2.74 -31.51 -14.54
CA HIS A 194 1.33 -31.50 -14.10
C HIS A 194 0.95 -30.20 -13.38
N HIS A 195 0.22 -29.31 -14.06
CA HIS A 195 -0.52 -28.22 -13.43
C HIS A 195 -1.90 -28.72 -12.99
N THR A 196 -2.10 -28.95 -11.69
CA THR A 196 -3.45 -29.11 -11.11
C THR A 196 -4.11 -27.73 -11.00
N SER A 197 -4.67 -27.24 -12.10
CA SER A 197 -5.39 -25.95 -12.12
C SER A 197 -6.60 -26.05 -13.05
N LEU A 198 -7.75 -26.45 -12.47
CA LEU A 198 -9.04 -26.44 -13.15
C LEU A 198 -9.46 -25.02 -13.59
N LEU A 199 -8.96 -23.99 -12.90
CA LEU A 199 -9.14 -22.59 -13.24
C LEU A 199 -8.50 -22.21 -14.58
N LYS A 200 -7.30 -22.71 -14.91
CA LYS A 200 -6.61 -22.29 -16.15
C LYS A 200 -7.38 -22.66 -17.43
N ARG A 201 -8.25 -23.69 -17.40
CA ARG A 201 -9.10 -24.08 -18.54
C ARG A 201 -10.37 -23.25 -18.70
N HIS A 202 -10.93 -22.70 -17.62
CA HIS A 202 -12.17 -21.90 -17.68
C HIS A 202 -11.94 -20.39 -17.67
N ILE A 203 -10.76 -19.93 -17.21
CA ILE A 203 -10.52 -18.52 -16.85
C ILE A 203 -9.60 -17.78 -17.82
N ALA A 204 -8.75 -18.50 -18.57
CA ALA A 204 -7.77 -17.88 -19.47
C ALA A 204 -8.36 -17.41 -20.82
N HIS A 205 -9.63 -17.71 -21.09
CA HIS A 205 -10.30 -17.32 -22.33
C HIS A 205 -11.42 -16.34 -22.02
N GLN A 206 -11.47 -15.25 -22.80
CA GLN A 206 -12.64 -14.38 -22.86
C GLN A 206 -13.87 -15.28 -23.02
N PRO A 207 -14.82 -15.28 -22.06
CA PRO A 207 -15.98 -16.15 -22.15
C PRO A 207 -16.71 -15.82 -23.45
N SER A 208 -17.02 -16.84 -24.25
CA SER A 208 -17.88 -16.65 -25.42
C SER A 208 -19.21 -16.04 -24.98
N VAL A 209 -19.90 -15.35 -25.90
CA VAL A 209 -21.22 -14.73 -25.64
C VAL A 209 -22.24 -15.74 -25.05
N ASN A 210 -21.98 -17.04 -25.17
CA ASN A 210 -22.79 -18.16 -24.67
C ASN A 210 -22.31 -18.78 -23.34
N ALA A 211 -21.34 -18.18 -22.64
CA ALA A 211 -20.89 -18.67 -21.34
C ALA A 211 -21.95 -18.47 -20.24
N ASP A 212 -21.94 -19.35 -19.25
CA ASP A 212 -22.77 -19.25 -18.04
C ASP A 212 -22.65 -17.86 -17.38
N PRO A 213 -23.75 -17.15 -17.04
CA PRO A 213 -23.71 -15.82 -16.44
C PRO A 213 -22.75 -15.69 -15.26
N ALA A 214 -22.68 -16.70 -14.39
CA ALA A 214 -21.76 -16.72 -13.26
C ALA A 214 -20.28 -16.74 -13.68
N SER A 215 -19.96 -17.37 -14.81
CA SER A 215 -18.59 -17.39 -15.35
C SER A 215 -18.19 -16.02 -15.91
N GLN A 216 -19.12 -15.31 -16.55
CA GLN A 216 -18.88 -13.94 -17.03
C GLN A 216 -18.69 -12.96 -15.87
N GLU A 217 -19.44 -13.12 -14.80
CA GLU A 217 -19.29 -12.33 -13.57
C GLU A 217 -17.91 -12.51 -12.94
N ILE A 218 -17.47 -13.76 -12.74
CA ILE A 218 -16.15 -14.06 -12.18
C ILE A 218 -15.04 -13.51 -13.08
N TRP A 219 -15.19 -13.62 -14.41
CA TRP A 219 -14.24 -13.04 -15.35
C TRP A 219 -14.14 -11.50 -15.20
N ARG A 220 -15.27 -10.80 -15.01
CA ARG A 220 -15.26 -9.33 -14.77
C ARG A 220 -14.59 -9.01 -13.43
N SER A 221 -14.89 -9.76 -12.38
CA SER A 221 -14.27 -9.62 -11.05
C SER A 221 -12.76 -9.77 -11.12
N GLU A 222 -12.28 -10.80 -11.80
CA GLU A 222 -10.86 -11.04 -11.99
C GLU A 222 -10.22 -9.98 -12.86
N THR A 223 -10.83 -9.61 -13.98
CA THR A 223 -10.31 -8.60 -14.92
C THR A 223 -10.17 -7.25 -14.23
N LEU A 224 -11.17 -6.81 -13.46
CA LEU A 224 -11.13 -5.58 -12.69
C LEU A 224 -9.97 -5.61 -11.69
N LEU A 225 -9.83 -6.69 -10.93
CA LEU A 225 -8.75 -6.84 -9.96
C LEU A 225 -7.37 -6.84 -10.63
N GLN A 226 -7.22 -7.57 -11.75
CA GLN A 226 -6.00 -7.58 -12.55
C GLN A 226 -5.64 -6.17 -12.99
N ILE A 227 -6.58 -5.40 -13.55
CA ILE A 227 -6.33 -4.03 -13.98
C ILE A 227 -5.92 -3.14 -12.80
N PHE A 228 -6.62 -3.21 -11.66
CA PHE A 228 -6.29 -2.39 -10.48
C PHE A 228 -4.90 -2.73 -9.95
N VAL A 229 -4.56 -4.01 -9.84
CA VAL A 229 -3.24 -4.46 -9.39
C VAL A 229 -2.15 -4.08 -10.38
N GLU A 230 -2.39 -4.28 -11.68
CA GLU A 230 -1.46 -3.92 -12.74
C GLU A 230 -1.19 -2.42 -12.70
N MET A 231 -2.24 -1.60 -12.73
CA MET A 231 -2.12 -0.15 -12.84
C MET A 231 -1.69 0.54 -11.54
N TRP A 232 -2.04 0.03 -10.35
CA TRP A 232 -1.78 0.73 -9.08
C TRP A 232 -0.51 0.23 -8.35
N LEU A 233 -0.06 -1.01 -8.58
CA LEU A 233 1.08 -1.57 -7.82
C LEU A 233 2.38 -1.68 -8.63
N HIS A 234 2.36 -1.69 -9.97
CA HIS A 234 3.55 -1.93 -10.80
C HIS A 234 4.39 -0.68 -11.07
N HIS A 235 4.81 -0.02 -10.00
CA HIS A 235 5.58 1.22 -10.07
C HIS A 235 6.98 1.09 -9.46
N TYR A 236 7.65 -0.04 -9.71
CA TYR A 236 9.01 -0.34 -9.27
C TYR A 236 9.94 -0.50 -10.50
N SER A 237 11.18 -0.98 -10.33
CA SER A 237 12.13 -1.11 -11.45
C SER A 237 11.79 -2.28 -12.38
N LEU A 238 12.20 -2.18 -13.66
CA LEU A 238 12.09 -3.29 -14.61
C LEU A 238 12.84 -4.54 -14.10
N GLU A 239 14.00 -4.36 -13.47
CA GLU A 239 14.77 -5.48 -12.92
C GLU A 239 13.97 -6.25 -11.86
N MET A 240 13.29 -5.54 -10.97
CA MET A 240 12.44 -6.17 -9.96
C MET A 240 11.25 -6.87 -10.61
N TYR A 241 10.65 -6.26 -11.64
CA TYR A 241 9.57 -6.87 -12.41
C TYR A 241 9.98 -8.18 -13.08
N GLN A 242 11.14 -8.20 -13.73
CA GLN A 242 11.69 -9.40 -14.36
C GLN A 242 12.07 -10.47 -13.32
N LYS A 243 12.47 -10.08 -12.10
CA LYS A 243 12.74 -11.03 -11.00
C LYS A 243 11.48 -11.77 -10.53
N MET A 244 10.30 -11.13 -10.58
CA MET A 244 9.03 -11.76 -10.19
C MET A 244 8.45 -12.68 -11.26
N GLN A 245 8.85 -12.51 -12.52
CA GLN A 245 8.39 -13.39 -13.59
C GLN A 245 8.92 -14.82 -13.42
N SER A 246 8.18 -15.80 -13.94
CA SER A 246 8.54 -17.20 -13.81
C SER A 246 9.88 -17.50 -14.51
N PRO A 247 10.54 -18.61 -14.15
CA PRO A 247 11.76 -19.05 -14.83
C PRO A 247 11.63 -19.15 -16.36
N HIS A 248 10.44 -19.43 -16.87
CA HIS A 248 10.18 -19.52 -18.31
C HIS A 248 10.33 -18.17 -19.00
N VAL A 249 9.69 -17.13 -18.47
CA VAL A 249 9.79 -15.79 -19.05
C VAL A 249 11.19 -15.21 -18.87
N LYS A 250 11.87 -15.51 -17.76
CA LYS A 250 13.30 -15.19 -17.61
C LYS A 250 14.16 -15.82 -18.71
N LEU A 251 13.86 -17.07 -19.10
CA LEU A 251 14.54 -17.75 -20.19
C LEU A 251 14.20 -17.12 -21.55
N GLU A 252 12.94 -16.74 -21.78
CA GLU A 252 12.53 -16.01 -23.00
C GLU A 252 13.23 -14.65 -23.12
N VAL A 253 13.34 -13.89 -22.03
CA VAL A 253 14.11 -12.63 -21.97
C VAL A 253 15.57 -12.88 -22.37
N LEU A 254 16.20 -13.93 -21.82
CA LEU A 254 17.57 -14.29 -22.15
C LEU A 254 17.71 -14.69 -23.63
N HIS A 255 16.80 -15.51 -24.15
CA HIS A 255 16.78 -15.88 -25.56
C HIS A 255 16.63 -14.66 -26.47
N TYR A 256 15.75 -13.74 -26.13
CA TYR A 256 15.55 -12.50 -26.88
C TYR A 256 16.82 -11.64 -26.89
N ARG A 257 17.43 -11.38 -25.72
CA ARG A 257 18.67 -10.60 -25.61
C ARG A 257 19.82 -11.22 -26.39
N LEU A 258 19.97 -12.55 -26.33
CA LEU A 258 20.96 -13.28 -27.13
C LEU A 258 20.69 -13.16 -28.63
N SER A 259 19.42 -13.20 -29.04
CA SER A 259 19.02 -13.08 -30.45
C SER A 259 19.25 -11.67 -31.04
N ILE A 260 19.09 -10.61 -30.26
CA ILE A 260 19.39 -9.24 -30.69
C ILE A 260 20.91 -9.04 -30.81
N SER A 261 21.66 -9.53 -29.82
CA SER A 261 23.12 -9.49 -29.82
C SER A 261 23.70 -10.20 -31.04
N SER A 262 23.09 -11.31 -31.47
CA SER A 262 23.47 -12.04 -32.68
C SER A 262 23.15 -11.29 -33.99
N LYS A 263 22.20 -10.36 -34.00
CA LYS A 263 21.72 -9.67 -35.21
C LYS A 263 22.32 -8.27 -35.43
N HIS A 264 23.00 -7.69 -34.44
CA HIS A 264 23.52 -6.31 -34.50
C HIS A 264 25.05 -6.25 -34.45
N HIS A 265 25.70 -6.52 -35.58
CA HIS A 265 27.12 -6.22 -35.81
C HIS A 265 27.37 -4.83 -36.44
N GLY A 266 26.40 -3.92 -36.47
CA GLY A 266 26.62 -2.59 -37.05
C GLY A 266 25.51 -1.58 -36.81
N SER A 267 25.46 -0.95 -35.64
CA SER A 267 24.95 0.42 -35.44
C SER A 267 25.28 0.90 -34.02
N PRO A 268 25.75 2.14 -33.80
CA PRO A 268 26.24 2.56 -32.49
C PRO A 268 25.09 2.81 -31.50
N ALA A 269 25.21 2.16 -30.34
CA ALA A 269 24.69 2.40 -28.98
C ALA A 269 23.94 3.71 -28.63
N GLN A 270 22.99 4.19 -29.43
CA GLN A 270 22.14 5.35 -29.09
C GLN A 270 20.81 4.98 -28.41
N SER A 271 20.30 3.74 -28.54
CA SER A 271 19.02 3.35 -27.92
C SER A 271 19.13 3.00 -26.43
N SER A 272 20.31 2.57 -25.96
CA SER A 272 20.50 2.14 -24.56
C SER A 272 20.45 3.29 -23.57
N TYR A 273 20.96 4.47 -23.92
CA TYR A 273 20.99 5.63 -23.02
C TYR A 273 19.61 6.29 -22.86
N GLN A 274 18.80 6.35 -23.93
CA GLN A 274 17.44 6.91 -23.86
C GLN A 274 16.46 5.94 -23.19
N ALA A 275 16.65 4.63 -23.37
CA ALA A 275 15.95 3.61 -22.61
C ALA A 275 16.28 3.72 -21.11
N LEU A 276 17.58 3.77 -20.74
CA LEU A 276 18.05 4.00 -19.35
C LEU A 276 17.42 5.24 -18.68
N HIS A 277 17.29 6.35 -19.40
CA HIS A 277 16.63 7.55 -18.87
C HIS A 277 15.10 7.41 -18.75
N ALA A 278 14.43 6.70 -19.66
CA ALA A 278 13.00 6.42 -19.57
C ALA A 278 12.64 5.43 -18.44
N TYR A 279 13.59 4.59 -18.01
CA TYR A 279 13.44 3.72 -16.83
C TYR A 279 13.53 4.46 -15.49
N GLN A 280 13.91 5.74 -15.50
CA GLN A 280 14.39 6.46 -14.31
C GLN A 280 13.47 7.59 -13.83
N GLU A 281 12.29 7.78 -14.45
CA GLU A 281 11.22 8.53 -13.80
C GLU A 281 10.67 7.67 -12.66
N SER A 282 11.24 7.85 -11.47
CA SER A 282 10.73 7.21 -10.25
C SER A 282 9.28 7.66 -10.07
N PHE A 283 8.33 6.77 -10.31
CA PHE A 283 6.95 7.02 -9.98
C PHE A 283 6.85 7.38 -8.50
N LYS A 284 6.24 8.52 -8.19
CA LYS A 284 6.01 8.97 -6.81
C LYS A 284 4.53 8.77 -6.50
N PRO A 285 4.15 7.73 -5.75
CA PRO A 285 2.76 7.54 -5.37
C PRO A 285 2.29 8.74 -4.54
N THR A 286 1.07 9.21 -4.79
CA THR A 286 0.45 10.28 -4.02
C THR A 286 -0.24 9.70 -2.77
N GLU A 287 -0.53 10.55 -1.78
CA GLU A 287 -1.29 10.12 -0.59
C GLU A 287 -2.66 9.53 -0.98
N GLU A 288 -3.36 10.17 -1.92
CA GLU A 288 -4.62 9.67 -2.47
C GLU A 288 -4.48 8.26 -3.08
N HIS A 289 -3.45 8.04 -3.89
CA HIS A 289 -3.16 6.72 -4.47
C HIS A 289 -3.00 5.65 -3.37
N VAL A 290 -2.22 5.97 -2.34
CA VAL A 290 -2.00 5.08 -1.19
C VAL A 290 -3.31 4.81 -0.44
N LEU A 291 -4.18 5.80 -0.26
CA LEU A 291 -5.48 5.62 0.39
C LEU A 291 -6.41 4.70 -0.43
N VAL A 292 -6.43 4.82 -1.76
CA VAL A 292 -7.22 3.95 -2.64
C VAL A 292 -6.68 2.50 -2.63
N VAL A 293 -5.37 2.32 -2.69
CA VAL A 293 -4.77 0.97 -2.57
C VAL A 293 -5.05 0.36 -1.19
N ARG A 294 -5.06 1.18 -0.13
CA ARG A 294 -5.50 0.73 1.21
C ARG A 294 -6.95 0.27 1.21
N LEU A 295 -7.85 0.99 0.53
CA LEU A 295 -9.25 0.59 0.39
C LEU A 295 -9.36 -0.78 -0.29
N LEU A 296 -8.63 -1.00 -1.39
CA LEU A 296 -8.54 -2.31 -2.06
C LEU A 296 -8.07 -3.41 -1.10
N VAL A 297 -6.98 -3.19 -0.35
CA VAL A 297 -6.45 -4.17 0.62
C VAL A 297 -7.49 -4.56 1.67
N LYS A 298 -8.16 -3.56 2.26
CA LYS A 298 -9.24 -3.81 3.25
C LYS A 298 -10.36 -4.65 2.66
N HIS A 299 -10.79 -4.30 1.45
CA HIS A 299 -11.87 -5.00 0.76
C HIS A 299 -11.49 -6.45 0.42
N LEU A 300 -10.25 -6.68 -0.02
CA LEU A 300 -9.77 -8.03 -0.34
C LEU A 300 -9.66 -8.93 0.87
N HIS A 301 -9.28 -8.39 2.04
CA HIS A 301 -9.36 -9.15 3.28
C HIS A 301 -10.80 -9.54 3.62
N ALA A 302 -11.75 -8.59 3.52
CA ALA A 302 -13.17 -8.90 3.74
C ALA A 302 -13.69 -9.95 2.74
N PHE A 303 -13.31 -9.81 1.46
CA PHE A 303 -13.69 -10.71 0.38
C PHE A 303 -13.15 -12.13 0.60
N SER A 304 -11.87 -12.26 0.91
CA SER A 304 -11.25 -13.55 1.22
C SER A 304 -11.84 -14.18 2.49
N ASN A 305 -12.13 -13.37 3.52
CA ASN A 305 -12.73 -13.85 4.77
C ASN A 305 -14.21 -14.23 4.67
N SER A 306 -14.90 -13.84 3.60
CA SER A 306 -16.29 -14.23 3.35
C SER A 306 -16.46 -15.67 2.85
N LEU A 307 -15.35 -16.42 2.73
CA LEU A 307 -15.36 -17.84 2.41
C LEU A 307 -16.21 -18.63 3.42
N LYS A 308 -17.21 -19.37 2.91
CA LYS A 308 -18.05 -20.24 3.73
C LYS A 308 -17.24 -21.49 4.13
N PRO A 309 -17.34 -21.97 5.37
CA PRO A 309 -16.74 -23.24 5.77
C PRO A 309 -17.33 -24.39 4.95
N GLU A 310 -16.48 -25.27 4.42
CA GLU A 310 -16.90 -26.48 3.72
C GLU A 310 -17.71 -27.39 4.68
N PRO A 311 -18.88 -27.93 4.28
CA PRO A 311 -19.66 -28.79 5.16
C PRO A 311 -18.86 -30.04 5.55
N LEU A 312 -18.85 -30.38 6.84
CA LEU A 312 -18.12 -31.51 7.44
C LEU A 312 -18.59 -32.92 6.98
N SER A 313 -19.52 -33.01 6.02
CA SER A 313 -20.10 -34.27 5.56
C SER A 313 -19.75 -34.53 4.11
N PRO A 314 -18.90 -35.54 3.79
CA PRO A 314 -18.62 -35.92 2.42
C PRO A 314 -19.81 -36.70 1.88
N SER A 315 -20.80 -36.02 1.29
CA SER A 315 -21.72 -36.69 0.38
C SER A 315 -21.02 -36.89 -0.97
N ALA A 316 -21.06 -38.11 -1.48
CA ALA A 316 -20.13 -38.65 -2.48
C ALA A 316 -20.17 -37.98 -3.87
N HIS A 317 -20.90 -36.88 -4.10
CA HIS A 317 -21.18 -36.35 -5.44
C HIS A 317 -21.03 -34.82 -5.65
N SER A 318 -20.34 -34.05 -4.78
CA SER A 318 -20.04 -32.64 -5.10
C SER A 318 -18.63 -32.20 -4.67
N HIS A 319 -17.59 -32.64 -5.40
CA HIS A 319 -16.18 -32.35 -5.10
C HIS A 319 -15.59 -31.12 -5.80
N THR A 320 -16.40 -30.20 -6.32
CA THR A 320 -15.89 -28.97 -6.93
C THR A 320 -16.35 -27.76 -6.14
N ALA A 321 -15.43 -27.18 -5.35
CA ALA A 321 -15.60 -25.85 -4.77
C ALA A 321 -16.09 -24.88 -5.84
N SER A 322 -17.02 -23.99 -5.50
CA SER A 322 -17.55 -23.04 -6.48
C SER A 322 -16.40 -22.20 -7.05
N PRO A 323 -16.39 -21.86 -8.36
CA PRO A 323 -15.31 -21.07 -8.94
C PRO A 323 -15.06 -19.72 -8.21
N LEU A 324 -16.12 -19.14 -7.63
CA LEU A 324 -16.03 -17.94 -6.79
C LEU A 324 -15.33 -18.18 -5.44
N GLU A 325 -15.56 -19.32 -4.79
CA GLU A 325 -14.84 -19.68 -3.55
C GLU A 325 -13.37 -19.95 -3.82
N GLU A 326 -13.04 -20.62 -4.94
CA GLU A 326 -11.64 -20.77 -5.32
C GLU A 326 -10.99 -19.41 -5.61
N PHE A 327 -11.70 -18.51 -6.31
CA PHE A 327 -11.22 -17.14 -6.55
C PHE A 327 -10.95 -16.39 -5.23
N LYS A 328 -11.88 -16.44 -4.26
CA LYS A 328 -11.72 -15.84 -2.92
C LYS A 328 -10.50 -16.39 -2.15
N ARG A 329 -10.16 -17.66 -2.35
CA ARG A 329 -9.01 -18.33 -1.72
C ARG A 329 -7.67 -17.84 -2.28
N VAL A 330 -7.59 -17.66 -3.61
CA VAL A 330 -6.35 -17.28 -4.28
C VAL A 330 -6.15 -15.78 -4.45
N VAL A 331 -7.19 -14.96 -4.18
CA VAL A 331 -7.19 -13.52 -4.49
C VAL A 331 -6.01 -12.75 -3.89
N ILE A 332 -5.68 -12.97 -2.61
CA ILE A 332 -4.57 -12.27 -1.96
C ILE A 332 -3.21 -12.87 -2.37
N PRO A 333 -2.95 -14.19 -2.21
CA PRO A 333 -1.63 -14.75 -2.50
C PRO A 333 -1.24 -14.60 -3.97
N ARG A 334 -2.19 -14.72 -4.90
CA ARG A 334 -1.91 -14.70 -6.33
C ARG A 334 -1.84 -13.30 -6.93
N PHE A 335 -2.72 -12.38 -6.52
CA PHE A 335 -2.82 -11.09 -7.19
C PHE A 335 -2.14 -9.96 -6.43
N VAL A 336 -2.10 -9.99 -5.10
CA VAL A 336 -1.75 -8.78 -4.32
C VAL A 336 -0.49 -8.91 -3.50
N GLN A 337 -0.25 -10.05 -2.85
CA GLN A 337 0.79 -10.22 -1.83
C GLN A 337 2.17 -9.70 -2.26
N GLU A 338 2.73 -10.27 -3.33
CA GLU A 338 4.08 -9.94 -3.82
C GLU A 338 4.17 -8.50 -4.35
N LYS A 339 3.18 -8.08 -5.14
CA LYS A 339 3.15 -6.74 -5.74
C LYS A 339 3.00 -5.64 -4.68
N LEU A 340 2.17 -5.87 -3.66
CA LEU A 340 2.00 -4.97 -2.53
C LEU A 340 3.26 -4.91 -1.67
N TYR A 341 3.96 -6.04 -1.47
CA TYR A 341 5.19 -6.09 -0.71
C TYR A 341 6.23 -5.12 -1.29
N ILE A 342 6.46 -5.21 -2.60
CA ILE A 342 7.43 -4.38 -3.31
C ILE A 342 6.98 -2.93 -3.35
N PHE A 343 5.68 -2.67 -3.55
CA PHE A 343 5.13 -1.33 -3.48
C PHE A 343 5.35 -0.68 -2.09
N LEU A 344 5.12 -1.44 -1.00
CA LEU A 344 5.39 -0.99 0.36
C LEU A 344 6.89 -0.76 0.58
N GLN A 345 7.77 -1.66 0.13
CA GLN A 345 9.22 -1.45 0.21
C GLN A 345 9.65 -0.16 -0.48
N HIS A 346 9.14 0.09 -1.68
CA HIS A 346 9.40 1.31 -2.44
C HIS A 346 8.95 2.55 -1.64
N CYS A 347 7.74 2.55 -1.10
CA CYS A 347 7.23 3.62 -0.24
C CYS A 347 8.08 3.82 1.02
N PHE A 348 8.44 2.76 1.74
CA PHE A 348 9.27 2.86 2.94
C PHE A 348 10.65 3.47 2.67
N GLY A 349 11.24 3.16 1.50
CA GLY A 349 12.55 3.66 1.08
C GLY A 349 12.54 5.11 0.59
N HIS A 350 11.48 5.54 -0.10
CA HIS A 350 11.49 6.80 -0.87
C HIS A 350 10.49 7.86 -0.38
N TRP A 351 9.54 7.52 0.50
CA TRP A 351 8.55 8.48 0.98
C TRP A 351 9.19 9.55 1.89
N PRO A 352 8.86 10.85 1.73
CA PRO A 352 9.41 11.93 2.57
C PRO A 352 9.20 11.71 4.07
N LEU A 353 10.14 12.08 4.95
CA LEU A 353 10.08 11.87 6.42
C LEU A 353 9.03 12.74 7.15
N ASP A 354 7.97 13.15 6.46
CA ASP A 354 6.88 13.95 7.02
C ASP A 354 5.67 13.09 7.44
N ALA A 355 4.63 13.76 7.92
CA ALA A 355 3.44 13.13 8.45
C ALA A 355 2.55 12.44 7.39
N SER A 356 2.74 12.71 6.09
CA SER A 356 1.97 12.07 5.01
C SER A 356 2.28 10.57 4.91
N PHE A 357 3.43 10.13 5.44
CA PHE A 357 3.77 8.71 5.57
C PHE A 357 2.75 7.90 6.36
N ARG A 358 1.93 8.56 7.19
CA ARG A 358 0.81 7.93 7.89
C ARG A 358 -0.07 7.13 6.93
N ALA A 359 -0.33 7.60 5.71
CA ALA A 359 -1.13 6.86 4.74
C ALA A 359 -0.51 5.51 4.38
N VAL A 360 0.81 5.48 4.14
CA VAL A 360 1.57 4.25 3.82
C VAL A 360 1.59 3.30 5.02
N LEU A 361 1.86 3.85 6.21
CA LEU A 361 1.87 3.10 7.46
C LEU A 361 0.51 2.45 7.73
N GLU A 362 -0.57 3.20 7.55
CA GLU A 362 -1.92 2.71 7.77
C GLU A 362 -2.36 1.69 6.71
N MET A 363 -1.87 1.78 5.46
CA MET A 363 -2.03 0.72 4.45
C MET A 363 -1.34 -0.57 4.92
N TRP A 364 -0.07 -0.48 5.31
CA TRP A 364 0.70 -1.62 5.81
C TRP A 364 0.00 -2.29 7.01
N LEU A 365 -0.41 -1.50 8.01
CA LEU A 365 -1.13 -2.03 9.18
C LEU A 365 -2.50 -2.64 8.83
N SER A 366 -3.16 -2.15 7.78
CA SER A 366 -4.41 -2.77 7.29
C SER A 366 -4.14 -4.15 6.70
N TYR A 367 -3.02 -4.34 6.00
CA TYR A 367 -2.61 -5.63 5.45
C TYR A 367 -2.22 -6.64 6.54
N LEU A 368 -1.52 -6.18 7.59
CA LEU A 368 -1.05 -7.05 8.67
C LEU A 368 -2.18 -7.66 9.53
N GLN A 369 -3.40 -7.16 9.42
CA GLN A 369 -4.49 -7.49 10.34
C GLN A 369 -5.75 -8.01 9.61
N PRO A 370 -5.66 -9.12 8.86
CA PRO A 370 -6.80 -9.68 8.12
C PRO A 370 -8.00 -10.00 9.03
N TRP A 371 -7.77 -10.31 10.30
CA TRP A 371 -8.82 -10.61 11.28
C TRP A 371 -9.76 -9.44 11.60
N ARG A 372 -9.34 -8.20 11.34
CA ARG A 372 -10.21 -7.03 11.48
C ARG A 372 -11.35 -7.01 10.46
N TYR A 373 -11.23 -7.79 9.41
CA TYR A 373 -12.17 -7.86 8.30
C TYR A 373 -12.82 -9.25 8.20
N ALA A 374 -12.72 -10.06 9.26
CA ALA A 374 -13.43 -11.33 9.35
C ALA A 374 -14.82 -11.09 9.96
N PRO A 375 -15.88 -11.79 9.49
CA PRO A 375 -17.20 -11.68 10.11
C PRO A 375 -17.10 -12.07 11.59
N GLU A 376 -17.43 -11.13 12.48
CA GLU A 376 -17.43 -11.40 13.93
C GLU A 376 -18.52 -12.43 14.23
N LYS A 377 -18.15 -13.60 14.75
CA LYS A 377 -19.13 -14.48 15.40
C LYS A 377 -19.50 -13.80 16.73
N PRO A 378 -20.79 -13.64 17.05
CA PRO A 378 -21.20 -13.02 18.29
C PRO A 378 -20.55 -13.74 19.47
N PRO A 379 -19.97 -13.02 20.45
CA PRO A 379 -19.32 -13.63 21.59
C PRO A 379 -20.35 -14.45 22.38
N GLN A 380 -20.03 -15.73 22.64
CA GLN A 380 -20.86 -16.61 23.46
C GLN A 380 -20.67 -16.39 24.97
N SER A 381 -19.88 -15.38 25.38
CA SER A 381 -19.54 -15.12 26.79
C SER A 381 -19.54 -13.64 27.12
N THR A 382 -20.11 -13.31 28.28
CA THR A 382 -20.38 -11.95 28.81
C THR A 382 -19.16 -11.23 29.39
N GLU A 383 -17.94 -11.75 29.22
CA GLU A 383 -16.70 -11.07 29.67
C GLU A 383 -15.82 -10.64 28.49
N PRO A 384 -15.33 -9.39 28.47
CA PRO A 384 -14.42 -8.90 27.44
C PRO A 384 -12.99 -9.39 27.75
N LEU A 385 -12.67 -10.64 27.42
CA LEU A 385 -11.27 -11.05 27.33
C LEU A 385 -10.56 -10.18 26.27
N PRO A 386 -9.31 -9.74 26.47
CA PRO A 386 -8.57 -9.04 25.43
C PRO A 386 -8.56 -9.92 24.18
N ARG A 387 -9.09 -9.38 23.07
CA ARG A 387 -9.24 -10.09 21.79
C ARG A 387 -7.85 -10.54 21.30
N SER A 388 -7.43 -11.73 21.70
CA SER A 388 -6.17 -12.33 21.29
C SER A 388 -6.22 -12.72 19.81
N VAL A 389 -5.09 -12.66 19.10
CA VAL A 389 -5.04 -13.13 17.72
C VAL A 389 -5.13 -14.67 17.74
N SER A 390 -6.20 -15.19 17.12
CA SER A 390 -6.46 -16.63 17.03
C SER A 390 -5.37 -17.35 16.22
N GLU A 391 -5.00 -18.55 16.65
CA GLU A 391 -3.99 -19.39 15.99
C GLU A 391 -4.31 -19.74 14.53
N LYS A 392 -5.58 -19.63 14.10
CA LYS A 392 -5.98 -19.83 12.69
C LYS A 392 -5.24 -18.90 11.72
N TRP A 393 -4.71 -17.78 12.20
CA TRP A 393 -3.96 -16.81 11.40
C TRP A 393 -2.46 -17.12 11.30
N ALA A 394 -1.97 -18.16 11.96
CA ALA A 394 -0.55 -18.53 11.93
C ALA A 394 -0.06 -18.79 10.50
N ALA A 395 -0.84 -19.49 9.67
CA ALA A 395 -0.49 -19.75 8.27
C ALA A 395 -0.36 -18.45 7.46
N PHE A 396 -1.30 -17.52 7.60
CA PHE A 396 -1.23 -16.22 6.96
C PHE A 396 0.02 -15.44 7.38
N ILE A 397 0.36 -15.44 8.68
CA ILE A 397 1.55 -14.75 9.20
C ILE A 397 2.83 -15.38 8.64
N GLN A 398 2.90 -16.70 8.59
CA GLN A 398 4.03 -17.46 8.03
C GLN A 398 4.25 -17.17 6.54
N GLU A 399 3.18 -17.18 5.75
CA GLU A 399 3.22 -16.87 4.31
C GLU A 399 3.58 -15.40 4.05
N ASN A 400 3.34 -14.51 5.01
CA ASN A 400 3.61 -13.08 4.93
C ASN A 400 4.77 -12.63 5.84
N LEU A 401 5.69 -13.52 6.20
CA LEU A 401 6.72 -13.25 7.21
C LEU A 401 7.46 -11.92 6.99
N LEU A 402 7.89 -11.63 5.76
CA LEU A 402 8.64 -10.41 5.45
C LEU A 402 7.81 -9.12 5.56
N MET A 403 6.47 -9.20 5.46
CA MET A 403 5.57 -8.08 5.72
C MET A 403 5.59 -7.69 7.20
N TYR A 404 5.76 -8.67 8.10
CA TYR A 404 5.87 -8.43 9.53
C TYR A 404 7.28 -8.06 9.96
N THR A 405 8.31 -8.71 9.42
CA THR A 405 9.68 -8.58 9.93
C THR A 405 10.50 -7.54 9.17
N LYS A 406 10.69 -7.69 7.86
CA LYS A 406 11.53 -6.77 7.06
C LYS A 406 10.94 -5.36 7.02
N LEU A 407 9.64 -5.21 6.80
CA LEU A 407 8.99 -3.89 6.81
C LEU A 407 8.99 -3.25 8.20
N PHE A 408 8.93 -4.04 9.28
CA PHE A 408 9.11 -3.50 10.64
C PHE A 408 10.52 -2.94 10.86
N VAL A 409 11.57 -3.62 10.38
CA VAL A 409 12.93 -3.06 10.40
C VAL A 409 13.02 -1.78 9.57
N GLY A 410 12.36 -1.74 8.41
CA GLY A 410 12.21 -0.53 7.60
C GLY A 410 11.54 0.61 8.38
N PHE A 411 10.45 0.31 9.10
CA PHE A 411 9.76 1.25 9.98
C PHE A 411 10.69 1.77 11.08
N LEU A 412 11.40 0.88 11.79
CA LEU A 412 12.32 1.28 12.86
C LEU A 412 13.38 2.26 12.36
N ASN A 413 14.04 1.94 11.24
CA ASN A 413 15.06 2.82 10.65
C ASN A 413 14.49 4.19 10.24
N ARG A 414 13.20 4.26 9.93
CA ARG A 414 12.50 5.50 9.65
C ARG A 414 12.16 6.26 10.93
N ALA A 415 11.58 5.60 11.93
CA ALA A 415 11.22 6.18 13.21
C ALA A 415 12.42 6.78 13.96
N LEU A 416 13.59 6.14 13.86
CA LEU A 416 14.85 6.65 14.40
C LEU A 416 15.32 7.98 13.77
N ARG A 417 14.78 8.36 12.60
CA ARG A 417 15.12 9.58 11.85
C ARG A 417 14.00 10.63 11.89
N THR A 418 12.88 10.35 12.55
CA THR A 418 11.74 11.27 12.66
C THR A 418 11.72 11.94 14.02
N ASP A 419 11.29 13.20 14.06
CA ASP A 419 11.05 13.91 15.32
C ASP A 419 9.80 13.35 16.02
N LEU A 420 10.00 12.74 17.18
CA LEU A 420 8.95 12.12 17.99
C LEU A 420 8.25 13.11 18.95
N VAL A 421 8.73 14.35 19.05
CA VAL A 421 8.00 15.42 19.76
C VAL A 421 6.75 15.83 18.97
N SER A 422 6.74 15.60 17.65
CA SER A 422 5.56 15.80 16.81
C SER A 422 4.46 14.77 17.12
N PRO A 423 3.23 15.21 17.43
CA PRO A 423 2.11 14.32 17.77
C PRO A 423 1.75 13.34 16.64
N LYS A 424 1.89 13.79 15.38
CA LYS A 424 1.60 12.94 14.22
C LYS A 424 2.60 11.79 14.11
N ASN A 425 3.88 12.05 14.43
CA ASN A 425 4.93 11.04 14.40
C ASN A 425 4.85 10.10 15.62
N ALA A 426 4.59 10.65 16.81
CA ALA A 426 4.35 9.84 18.01
C ALA A 426 3.16 8.88 17.82
N LEU A 427 2.07 9.36 17.22
CA LEU A 427 0.91 8.54 16.89
C LEU A 427 1.27 7.41 15.92
N MET A 428 2.12 7.64 14.92
CA MET A 428 2.58 6.57 14.02
C MET A 428 3.35 5.47 14.77
N VAL A 429 4.26 5.84 15.68
CA VAL A 429 5.00 4.87 16.52
C VAL A 429 4.05 4.09 17.43
N PHE A 430 3.13 4.79 18.09
CA PHE A 430 2.09 4.16 18.90
C PHE A 430 1.24 3.17 18.11
N ARG A 431 0.77 3.55 16.90
CA ARG A 431 -0.05 2.67 16.05
C ARG A 431 0.67 1.37 15.71
N VAL A 432 1.92 1.44 15.30
CA VAL A 432 2.72 0.24 14.98
C VAL A 432 2.94 -0.61 16.23
N ALA A 433 3.40 0.00 17.33
CA ALA A 433 3.65 -0.72 18.58
C ALA A 433 2.37 -1.43 19.08
N LYS A 434 1.23 -0.73 19.04
CA LYS A 434 -0.08 -1.28 19.42
C LYS A 434 -0.48 -2.48 18.57
N VAL A 435 -0.25 -2.43 17.26
CA VAL A 435 -0.60 -3.56 16.38
C VAL A 435 0.25 -4.78 16.71
N PHE A 436 1.57 -4.61 16.82
CA PHE A 436 2.50 -5.71 17.10
C PHE A 436 2.38 -6.27 18.53
N ALA A 437 1.88 -5.47 19.49
CA ALA A 437 1.64 -5.88 20.87
C ALA A 437 0.31 -6.63 21.10
N GLN A 438 -0.48 -6.87 20.05
CA GLN A 438 -1.65 -7.74 20.16
C GLN A 438 -1.25 -9.12 20.73
N PRO A 439 -2.01 -9.66 21.69
CA PRO A 439 -1.69 -10.95 22.29
C PRO A 439 -1.54 -12.05 21.21
N ASN A 440 -0.59 -12.97 21.42
CA ASN A 440 -0.18 -14.04 20.52
C ASN A 440 0.50 -13.63 19.19
N LEU A 441 0.43 -12.36 18.75
CA LEU A 441 0.98 -11.97 17.45
C LEU A 441 2.51 -12.09 17.41
N ALA A 442 3.22 -11.52 18.38
CA ALA A 442 4.68 -11.58 18.44
C ALA A 442 5.21 -13.03 18.49
N GLU A 443 4.52 -13.93 19.21
CA GLU A 443 4.89 -15.34 19.27
C GLU A 443 4.68 -16.06 17.93
N MET A 444 3.59 -15.76 17.20
CA MET A 444 3.36 -16.34 15.87
C MET A 444 4.40 -15.85 14.86
N ILE A 445 4.79 -14.57 14.91
CA ILE A 445 5.86 -14.02 14.07
C ILE A 445 7.20 -14.72 14.41
N LEU A 446 7.52 -14.87 15.70
CA LEU A 446 8.72 -15.57 16.15
C LEU A 446 8.76 -17.03 15.67
N LYS A 447 7.63 -17.75 15.76
CA LYS A 447 7.50 -19.12 15.22
C LYS A 447 7.73 -19.16 13.71
N GLY A 448 7.18 -18.20 12.95
CA GLY A 448 7.42 -18.08 11.51
C GLY A 448 8.88 -17.80 11.17
N GLU A 449 9.54 -16.93 11.93
CA GLU A 449 10.98 -16.65 11.82
C GLU A 449 11.83 -17.89 12.13
N GLN A 450 11.48 -18.66 13.16
CA GLN A 450 12.16 -19.91 13.48
C GLN A 450 12.04 -20.95 12.36
N LEU A 451 10.85 -21.13 11.78
CA LEU A 451 10.63 -22.04 10.65
C LEU A 451 11.48 -21.67 9.42
N PHE A 452 11.71 -20.38 9.19
CA PHE A 452 12.61 -19.92 8.11
C PHE A 452 14.08 -20.25 8.41
N LEU A 453 14.50 -20.10 9.66
CA LEU A 453 15.89 -20.31 10.10
C LEU A 453 16.26 -21.79 10.32
N GLU A 454 15.28 -22.70 10.37
CA GLU A 454 15.53 -24.13 10.51
C GLU A 454 16.50 -24.62 9.41
N PRO A 455 17.58 -25.34 9.75
CA PRO A 455 18.49 -25.91 8.76
C PRO A 455 17.73 -26.83 7.80
N GLU A 456 18.01 -26.74 6.50
CA GLU A 456 17.51 -27.75 5.56
C GLU A 456 18.13 -29.09 5.95
N LEU A 457 17.32 -30.02 6.45
CA LEU A 457 17.75 -31.39 6.62
C LEU A 457 18.07 -31.91 5.21
N VAL A 458 19.37 -32.06 4.93
CA VAL A 458 19.88 -32.68 3.71
C VAL A 458 19.25 -34.06 3.60
N ILE A 459 18.21 -34.19 2.78
CA ILE A 459 17.77 -35.49 2.30
C ILE A 459 18.95 -35.97 1.43
N PRO A 460 19.64 -37.07 1.78
CA PRO A 460 20.77 -37.53 1.00
C PRO A 460 20.28 -37.85 -0.41
N HIS A 461 21.01 -37.32 -1.40
CA HIS A 461 20.85 -37.59 -2.82
C HIS A 461 20.35 -39.01 -3.11
N ARG A 462 19.17 -39.14 -3.73
CA ARG A 462 18.82 -40.32 -4.51
C ARG A 462 18.33 -39.92 -5.90
N GLN A 463 19.27 -40.01 -6.83
CA GLN A 463 19.16 -40.52 -8.20
C GLN A 463 17.99 -40.03 -9.06
N HIS A 464 18.38 -39.48 -10.23
CA HIS A 464 17.59 -39.50 -11.46
C HIS A 464 16.70 -40.75 -11.55
N ARG A 465 15.38 -40.59 -11.40
CA ARG A 465 14.40 -41.55 -11.91
C ARG A 465 13.38 -40.81 -12.76
N LEU A 466 13.49 -41.10 -14.06
CA LEU A 466 12.46 -40.95 -15.07
C LEU A 466 11.10 -41.34 -14.49
N PHE A 467 10.10 -40.48 -14.70
CA PHE A 467 8.70 -40.73 -14.36
C PHE A 467 8.22 -42.02 -15.05
N MET A 468 7.98 -43.07 -14.27
CA MET A 468 7.04 -44.12 -14.64
C MET A 468 5.81 -44.03 -13.74
N SER A 469 4.64 -43.99 -14.38
CA SER A 469 3.30 -43.97 -13.78
C SER A 469 3.12 -45.07 -12.72
N PRO A 470 2.42 -44.81 -11.59
CA PRO A 470 2.14 -45.85 -10.63
C PRO A 470 1.03 -46.77 -11.16
N THR A 471 1.34 -48.04 -11.31
CA THR A 471 0.34 -49.12 -11.40
C THR A 471 -0.32 -49.33 -10.04
N LEU A 472 -1.63 -49.59 -10.06
CA LEU A 472 -2.44 -50.02 -8.92
C LEU A 472 -1.75 -51.15 -8.13
N GLY A 473 -1.66 -50.97 -6.80
CA GLY A 473 -1.50 -52.06 -5.83
C GLY A 473 -0.23 -51.98 -4.96
N GLY A 474 -0.40 -51.73 -3.66
CA GLY A 474 0.58 -52.16 -2.65
C GLY A 474 0.81 -51.24 -1.45
N SER A 475 0.34 -51.70 -0.29
CA SER A 475 0.79 -51.44 1.10
C SER A 475 0.54 -50.06 1.76
N PHE A 476 -0.50 -50.04 2.59
CA PHE A 476 -0.66 -49.16 3.75
C PHE A 476 0.44 -49.49 4.77
N LEU A 477 0.98 -48.48 5.46
CA LEU A 477 2.11 -48.52 6.42
C LEU A 477 3.47 -48.05 5.84
N SER A 478 3.51 -46.84 5.28
CA SER A 478 4.71 -46.00 5.42
C SER A 478 4.34 -44.72 6.19
N SER A 479 5.17 -44.41 7.18
CA SER A 479 5.00 -43.38 8.20
C SER A 479 4.74 -41.99 7.61
N ARG A 480 3.70 -41.31 8.10
CA ARG A 480 3.48 -39.86 7.95
C ARG A 480 4.81 -39.12 8.07
N SER A 481 5.20 -38.39 7.02
CA SER A 481 6.14 -37.28 7.17
C SER A 481 5.54 -36.25 8.12
N PRO A 482 6.33 -35.59 8.99
CA PRO A 482 5.79 -34.67 9.99
C PRO A 482 5.37 -33.35 9.32
N ALA A 483 4.20 -32.83 9.68
CA ALA A 483 3.64 -31.56 9.16
C ALA A 483 4.57 -30.34 9.31
N VAL A 484 5.61 -30.42 10.16
CA VAL A 484 6.62 -29.38 10.39
C VAL A 484 7.51 -29.16 9.16
N THR A 485 7.88 -30.21 8.42
CA THR A 485 8.74 -30.07 7.23
C THR A 485 8.04 -29.36 6.07
N ASP A 486 6.71 -29.41 6.01
CA ASP A 486 5.90 -28.72 4.98
C ASP A 486 5.78 -27.21 5.26
N ALA A 487 5.65 -26.82 6.53
CA ALA A 487 5.56 -25.40 6.91
C ALA A 487 6.88 -24.65 6.71
N SER A 488 8.02 -25.23 7.10
CA SER A 488 9.35 -24.62 6.88
C SER A 488 9.63 -24.40 5.39
N PHE A 489 9.33 -25.41 4.55
CA PHE A 489 9.48 -25.30 3.10
C PHE A 489 8.63 -24.18 2.50
N LYS A 490 7.36 -24.05 2.93
CA LYS A 490 6.46 -22.98 2.48
C LYS A 490 7.00 -21.59 2.84
N VAL A 491 7.40 -21.39 4.10
CA VAL A 491 7.95 -20.10 4.55
C VAL A 491 9.19 -19.72 3.73
N LYS A 492 10.13 -20.66 3.56
CA LYS A 492 11.35 -20.43 2.75
C LYS A 492 11.01 -20.11 1.30
N SER A 493 10.10 -20.87 0.68
CA SER A 493 9.64 -20.65 -0.68
C SER A 493 9.09 -19.23 -0.85
N HIS A 494 8.25 -18.76 0.07
CA HIS A 494 7.70 -17.40 0.04
C HIS A 494 8.76 -16.30 0.25
N VAL A 495 9.74 -16.53 1.13
CA VAL A 495 10.84 -15.56 1.32
C VAL A 495 11.71 -15.48 0.07
N TYR A 496 12.08 -16.62 -0.52
CA TYR A 496 12.92 -16.67 -1.70
C TYR A 496 12.22 -16.20 -2.97
N SER A 497 10.88 -16.33 -3.06
CA SER A 497 10.14 -15.73 -4.19
C SER A 497 10.21 -14.20 -4.15
N LEU A 498 10.14 -13.60 -2.97
CA LEU A 498 10.15 -12.14 -2.80
C LEU A 498 11.54 -11.49 -2.90
N GLU A 499 12.56 -12.12 -2.32
CA GLU A 499 13.89 -11.51 -2.16
C GLU A 499 15.02 -12.23 -2.92
N GLY A 500 14.74 -13.40 -3.49
CA GLY A 500 15.74 -14.27 -4.11
C GLY A 500 16.48 -15.15 -3.10
N GLN A 501 17.26 -16.11 -3.62
CA GLN A 501 17.99 -17.09 -2.81
C GLN A 501 19.21 -16.47 -2.07
N ASP A 502 19.79 -15.41 -2.62
CA ASP A 502 20.94 -14.71 -2.02
C ASP A 502 20.56 -13.76 -0.87
N PHE A 503 19.29 -13.79 -0.46
CA PHE A 503 18.76 -12.86 0.53
C PHE A 503 19.34 -13.11 1.94
N GLN A 504 20.01 -12.08 2.47
CA GLN A 504 20.49 -12.09 3.84
C GLN A 504 19.40 -11.60 4.79
N TYR A 505 18.72 -12.56 5.41
CA TYR A 505 17.65 -12.26 6.35
C TYR A 505 18.18 -11.72 7.69
N LYS A 506 17.63 -10.58 8.11
CA LYS A 506 17.89 -9.98 9.42
C LYS A 506 16.78 -10.35 10.40
N GLN A 507 17.12 -11.10 11.44
CA GLN A 507 16.17 -11.58 12.44
C GLN A 507 15.55 -10.40 13.21
N MET A 508 14.22 -10.31 13.19
CA MET A 508 13.46 -9.29 13.92
C MET A 508 13.67 -9.42 15.43
N PHE A 509 13.73 -10.65 15.96
CA PHE A 509 13.96 -10.89 17.38
C PHE A 509 15.46 -11.10 17.73
N GLY A 510 16.34 -10.93 16.74
CA GLY A 510 17.78 -11.01 16.92
C GLY A 510 18.39 -9.79 17.62
N THR A 511 19.66 -9.89 18.01
CA THR A 511 20.38 -8.86 18.78
C THR A 511 20.45 -7.52 18.05
N GLU A 512 20.65 -7.52 16.73
CA GLU A 512 20.77 -6.28 15.95
C GLU A 512 19.49 -5.45 15.95
N VAL A 513 18.34 -6.07 15.72
CA VAL A 513 17.04 -5.37 15.71
C VAL A 513 16.65 -4.97 17.13
N ARG A 514 16.94 -5.81 18.13
CA ARG A 514 16.80 -5.44 19.55
C ARG A 514 17.59 -4.16 19.89
N ASN A 515 18.81 -4.01 19.38
CA ASN A 515 19.59 -2.78 19.57
C ASN A 515 18.94 -1.55 18.91
N LEU A 516 18.30 -1.72 17.74
CA LEU A 516 17.54 -0.64 17.11
C LEU A 516 16.29 -0.26 17.91
N VAL A 517 15.59 -1.25 18.47
CA VAL A 517 14.43 -1.03 19.35
C VAL A 517 14.85 -0.30 20.62
N LEU A 518 15.98 -0.68 21.23
CA LEU A 518 16.52 0.02 22.40
C LEU A 518 16.86 1.48 22.08
N LYS A 519 17.48 1.75 20.93
CA LYS A 519 17.73 3.14 20.47
C LYS A 519 16.42 3.92 20.29
N LEU A 520 15.38 3.29 19.74
CA LEU A 520 14.08 3.93 19.59
C LEU A 520 13.44 4.21 20.95
N ALA A 521 13.50 3.26 21.89
CA ALA A 521 13.02 3.46 23.26
C ALA A 521 13.73 4.64 23.94
N GLN A 522 15.04 4.81 23.74
CA GLN A 522 15.77 5.98 24.22
C GLN A 522 15.24 7.29 23.61
N LEU A 523 15.03 7.32 22.29
CA LEU A 523 14.47 8.50 21.62
C LEU A 523 13.05 8.82 22.12
N ILE A 524 12.23 7.80 22.39
CA ILE A 524 10.89 7.97 22.97
C ILE A 524 10.99 8.64 24.35
N CYS A 525 11.86 8.15 25.24
CA CYS A 525 12.05 8.77 26.57
C CYS A 525 12.54 10.22 26.47
N GLN A 526 13.47 10.52 25.56
CA GLN A 526 13.96 11.88 25.31
C GLN A 526 12.85 12.80 24.79
N ALA A 527 12.02 12.30 23.86
CA ALA A 527 10.90 13.05 23.32
C ALA A 527 9.82 13.32 24.39
N GLN A 528 9.55 12.37 25.29
CA GLN A 528 8.64 12.57 26.44
C GLN A 528 9.15 13.66 27.39
N GLN A 529 10.43 13.63 27.77
CA GLN A 529 11.03 14.67 28.61
C GLN A 529 10.96 16.05 27.94
N THR A 530 11.24 16.10 26.63
CA THR A 530 11.14 17.33 25.84
C THR A 530 9.70 17.84 25.78
N ALA A 531 8.73 16.97 25.49
CA ALA A 531 7.31 17.31 25.45
C ALA A 531 6.80 17.83 26.81
N LYS A 532 7.20 17.20 27.92
CA LYS A 532 6.89 17.65 29.29
C LYS A 532 7.46 19.05 29.57
N SER A 533 8.73 19.29 29.27
CA SER A 533 9.34 20.61 29.45
C SER A 533 8.64 21.72 28.66
N ILE A 534 8.21 21.44 27.42
CA ILE A 534 7.46 22.40 26.59
C ILE A 534 6.07 22.67 27.19
N SER A 535 5.40 21.62 27.68
CA SER A 535 4.11 21.75 28.38
C SER A 535 4.23 22.62 29.63
N ASP A 536 5.25 22.40 30.46
CA ASP A 536 5.45 23.13 31.70
C ASP A 536 5.74 24.63 31.44
N HIS A 537 6.52 24.96 30.42
CA HIS A 537 6.74 26.34 29.97
C HIS A 537 5.48 26.99 29.38
N SER A 538 4.61 26.22 28.72
CA SER A 538 3.32 26.73 28.20
C SER A 538 2.30 26.99 29.31
N ALA A 539 2.32 26.18 30.37
CA ALA A 539 1.45 26.34 31.54
C ALA A 539 1.77 27.61 32.34
N GLU A 540 3.05 28.02 32.42
CA GLU A 540 3.45 29.31 33.01
C GLU A 540 2.99 30.53 32.16
N THR A 541 2.76 30.35 30.86
CA THR A 541 2.32 31.43 29.94
C THR A 541 0.80 31.50 29.79
N MET A 542 0.07 30.42 30.12
CA MET A 542 -1.39 30.31 29.96
C MET A 542 -2.18 30.34 31.28
N ALA A 543 -1.67 31.04 32.30
CA ALA A 543 -2.46 31.44 33.46
C ALA A 543 -3.47 32.56 33.14
N SER A 544 -4.14 32.47 32.00
CA SER A 544 -5.35 33.23 31.66
C SER A 544 -5.99 32.63 30.41
N GLN A 545 -6.66 31.48 30.52
CA GLN A 545 -8.00 31.28 29.96
C GLN A 545 -8.50 29.84 30.18
N SER A 546 -9.57 29.80 30.99
CA SER A 546 -10.68 28.85 31.07
C SER A 546 -10.42 27.34 30.96
N PHE A 547 -10.45 26.74 32.15
CA PHE A 547 -10.79 25.35 32.41
C PHE A 547 -12.22 24.98 31.96
N PHE A 548 -12.42 23.69 31.72
CA PHE A 548 -13.67 22.92 31.55
C PHE A 548 -14.20 22.67 30.11
N SER A 549 -13.87 21.49 29.56
CA SER A 549 -14.75 20.80 28.57
C SER A 549 -14.45 19.29 28.30
N TRP A 550 -13.40 18.66 28.84
CA TRP A 550 -12.87 17.45 28.18
C TRP A 550 -13.51 16.08 28.54
N PHE A 551 -14.08 15.88 29.73
CA PHE A 551 -14.48 14.51 30.11
C PHE A 551 -15.76 14.01 29.42
N ARG A 552 -15.60 13.31 28.29
CA ARG A 552 -16.49 12.22 27.87
C ARG A 552 -15.79 11.25 26.90
N PHE A 553 -15.17 10.19 27.44
CA PHE A 553 -14.99 8.94 26.70
C PHE A 553 -16.05 7.95 27.20
N THR A 554 -17.06 7.70 26.37
CA THR A 554 -17.92 6.52 26.48
C THR A 554 -17.36 5.43 25.56
N PRO A 555 -17.23 4.17 26.03
CA PRO A 555 -16.85 3.06 25.17
C PRO A 555 -18.08 2.54 24.45
N SER A 556 -18.43 3.14 23.31
CA SER A 556 -19.38 2.56 22.37
C SER A 556 -19.12 3.10 20.98
N GLU A 557 -18.55 2.26 20.12
CA GLU A 557 -18.96 2.04 18.72
C GLU A 557 -18.01 1.01 18.09
N VAL A 558 -18.28 -0.26 18.41
CA VAL A 558 -18.01 -1.37 17.50
C VAL A 558 -19.27 -1.47 16.65
N ASN A 559 -19.28 -0.79 15.50
CA ASN A 559 -20.15 -1.13 14.39
C ASN A 559 -19.51 -0.69 13.08
N GLY A 560 -19.49 -1.60 12.12
CA GLY A 560 -18.92 -1.42 10.79
C GLY A 560 -19.76 -0.48 9.92
N SER A 561 -19.72 0.81 10.23
CA SER A 561 -20.13 1.87 9.32
C SER A 561 -19.00 2.87 9.12
N TYR A 562 -18.90 3.33 7.89
CA TYR A 562 -17.82 4.10 7.32
C TYR A 562 -17.76 5.52 7.92
N THR A 563 -16.72 5.82 8.72
CA THR A 563 -16.32 7.21 9.01
C THR A 563 -14.83 7.36 8.73
N GLY A 564 -14.51 7.81 7.51
CA GLY A 564 -13.16 8.12 7.04
C GLY A 564 -12.59 9.45 7.58
N ASN A 565 -13.12 9.99 8.68
CA ASN A 565 -12.78 11.32 9.18
C ASN A 565 -11.52 11.36 10.09
N ASP A 566 -10.91 10.21 10.37
CA ASP A 566 -9.83 10.05 11.38
C ASP A 566 -8.43 10.55 10.95
N LEU A 567 -8.26 11.07 9.72
CA LEU A 567 -6.94 11.55 9.26
C LEU A 567 -6.68 13.03 9.56
N ASP A 568 -7.71 13.87 9.55
CA ASP A 568 -7.55 15.34 9.59
C ASP A 568 -7.98 16.00 10.92
N GLU A 569 -8.63 15.25 11.82
CA GLU A 569 -9.29 15.83 13.01
C GLU A 569 -8.43 15.79 14.29
N ILE A 570 -7.09 15.85 14.15
CA ILE A 570 -6.17 16.03 15.29
C ILE A 570 -5.49 17.39 15.14
N GLY A 571 -6.31 18.44 15.10
CA GLY A 571 -5.88 19.82 15.31
C GLY A 571 -6.00 20.17 16.79
N GLN A 572 -4.90 20.70 17.36
CA GLN A 572 -4.85 21.54 18.57
C GLN A 572 -4.93 20.95 19.99
N ASP A 573 -4.69 19.65 20.20
CA ASP A 573 -4.41 19.13 21.57
C ASP A 573 -3.09 18.34 21.66
N SER A 574 -2.03 18.92 21.11
CA SER A 574 -0.90 18.16 20.59
C SER A 574 -0.01 17.51 21.65
N ILE A 575 0.29 18.15 22.78
CA ILE A 575 1.44 17.74 23.60
C ILE A 575 1.09 16.64 24.62
N LYS A 576 -0.03 16.75 25.34
CA LYS A 576 -0.46 15.70 26.30
C LYS A 576 -0.76 14.36 25.62
N LYS A 577 -1.44 14.40 24.46
CA LYS A 577 -1.67 13.23 23.61
C LYS A 577 -0.35 12.61 23.11
N THR A 578 0.67 13.43 22.88
CA THR A 578 2.00 12.95 22.49
C THR A 578 2.64 12.14 23.61
N ASP A 579 2.61 12.63 24.85
CA ASP A 579 3.16 11.90 26.00
C ASP A 579 2.47 10.55 26.20
N GLU A 580 1.13 10.51 26.13
CA GLU A 580 0.33 9.28 26.22
C GLU A 580 0.66 8.28 25.10
N TYR A 581 0.79 8.75 23.85
CA TYR A 581 1.16 7.89 22.72
C TYR A 581 2.56 7.30 22.89
N LEU A 582 3.52 8.12 23.31
CA LEU A 582 4.90 7.71 23.52
C LEU A 582 5.02 6.73 24.70
N GLU A 583 4.30 6.97 25.79
CA GLU A 583 4.28 6.08 26.96
C GLU A 583 3.73 4.70 26.59
N LYS A 584 2.57 4.67 25.93
CA LYS A 584 1.97 3.41 25.47
C LYS A 584 2.82 2.71 24.41
N ALA A 585 3.47 3.47 23.52
CA ALA A 585 4.38 2.88 22.55
C ALA A 585 5.56 2.18 23.23
N LEU A 586 6.12 2.80 24.28
CA LEU A 586 7.22 2.22 25.06
C LEU A 586 6.79 0.94 25.79
N GLU A 587 5.63 0.95 26.46
CA GLU A 587 5.05 -0.23 27.12
C GLU A 587 4.91 -1.40 26.13
N TYR A 588 4.34 -1.14 24.94
CA TYR A 588 4.16 -2.14 23.91
C TYR A 588 5.49 -2.67 23.35
N LEU A 589 6.48 -1.81 23.11
CA LEU A 589 7.81 -2.25 22.66
C LEU A 589 8.50 -3.14 23.71
N CYS A 590 8.39 -2.77 25.00
CA CYS A 590 8.89 -3.60 26.10
C CYS A 590 8.20 -4.96 26.13
N GLN A 591 6.87 -5.01 25.94
CA GLN A 591 6.10 -6.25 25.87
C GLN A 591 6.53 -7.14 24.68
N ILE A 592 6.64 -6.57 23.47
CA ILE A 592 6.97 -7.32 22.25
C ILE A 592 8.37 -7.95 22.34
N PHE A 593 9.36 -7.17 22.81
CA PHE A 593 10.76 -7.58 22.80
C PHE A 593 11.26 -8.19 24.12
N LYS A 594 10.40 -8.22 25.14
CA LYS A 594 10.71 -8.69 26.51
C LYS A 594 11.93 -7.96 27.09
N LEU A 595 11.94 -6.63 26.96
CA LEU A 595 13.03 -5.78 27.48
C LEU A 595 12.96 -5.76 29.01
N SER A 596 14.11 -5.88 29.69
CA SER A 596 14.12 -5.81 31.15
C SER A 596 14.07 -4.36 31.63
N GLU A 597 13.32 -4.12 32.70
CA GLU A 597 13.19 -2.81 33.34
C GLU A 597 14.58 -2.27 33.76
N ALA A 598 15.47 -3.15 34.24
CA ALA A 598 16.84 -2.78 34.58
C ALA A 598 17.67 -2.26 33.40
N GLN A 599 17.51 -2.84 32.19
CA GLN A 599 18.19 -2.35 30.97
C GLN A 599 17.68 -0.96 30.57
N LEU A 600 16.38 -0.72 30.73
CA LEU A 600 15.76 0.57 30.47
C LEU A 600 16.24 1.62 31.49
N THR A 601 16.19 1.31 32.79
CA THR A 601 16.56 2.21 33.88
C THR A 601 18.05 2.57 33.88
N GLN A 602 18.94 1.61 33.62
CA GLN A 602 20.39 1.87 33.52
C GLN A 602 20.73 2.79 32.33
N MET A 603 19.95 2.74 31.25
CA MET A 603 20.08 3.64 30.10
C MET A 603 19.40 5.00 30.34
N MET A 604 18.28 5.05 31.05
CA MET A 604 17.64 6.30 31.48
C MET A 604 18.56 7.12 32.37
N MET A 605 19.33 6.48 33.26
CA MET A 605 20.36 7.16 34.06
C MET A 605 21.49 7.74 33.21
N LYS A 606 21.87 7.11 32.09
CA LYS A 606 22.81 7.70 31.11
C LYS A 606 22.24 8.91 30.34
N CYS A 607 20.92 9.01 30.25
CA CYS A 607 20.24 10.13 29.60
C CYS A 607 19.95 11.28 30.60
N GLY A 608 19.76 10.95 31.89
CA GLY A 608 19.52 11.90 32.97
C GLY A 608 20.77 12.57 33.56
N THR A 609 21.97 12.01 33.38
CA THR A 609 23.20 12.56 33.98
C THR A 609 23.78 13.82 33.31
N ALA A 610 23.04 14.47 32.40
CA ALA A 610 23.41 15.78 31.88
C ALA A 610 22.49 16.93 32.36
N GLN A 611 21.50 16.64 33.21
CA GLN A 611 20.59 17.65 33.75
C GLN A 611 20.30 17.39 35.23
N ASP A 612 21.31 17.48 36.06
CA ASP A 612 21.15 17.93 37.44
C ASP A 612 22.32 18.85 37.75
N GLU A 613 22.00 20.04 38.26
CA GLU A 613 22.83 21.22 38.56
C GLU A 613 22.50 22.44 37.66
N ASN A 614 21.40 23.11 38.04
CA ASN A 614 21.25 24.57 37.93
C ASN A 614 21.15 25.16 36.50
N GLY A 615 20.24 24.64 35.68
CA GLY A 615 20.06 24.99 34.26
C GLY A 615 19.56 26.41 33.93
N LYS A 616 19.24 27.28 34.90
CA LYS A 616 18.83 28.66 34.61
C LYS A 616 19.99 29.64 34.36
N LYS A 617 21.26 29.20 34.46
CA LYS A 617 22.44 30.05 34.26
C LYS A 617 23.56 29.43 33.39
N GLN A 618 23.27 28.41 32.59
CA GLN A 618 24.31 27.81 31.75
C GLN A 618 24.38 28.47 30.37
N LEU A 619 25.58 28.93 30.03
CA LEU A 619 25.93 29.44 28.70
C LEU A 619 25.64 28.37 27.62
N PRO A 620 25.31 28.78 26.37
CA PRO A 620 25.25 27.88 25.23
C PRO A 620 26.59 27.15 25.01
N ASP A 621 26.54 25.96 24.43
CA ASP A 621 27.75 25.14 24.22
C ASP A 621 28.76 25.84 23.28
N CYS A 622 29.97 26.11 23.80
CA CYS A 622 31.01 26.91 23.13
C CYS A 622 32.41 26.32 23.33
N ILE A 623 33.28 26.54 22.35
CA ILE A 623 34.71 26.26 22.40
C ILE A 623 35.46 27.59 22.53
N ALA A 624 36.44 27.66 23.43
CA ALA A 624 37.30 28.84 23.54
C ALA A 624 38.36 28.85 22.42
N SER A 625 38.42 29.96 21.69
CA SER A 625 39.45 30.24 20.68
C SER A 625 40.20 31.52 21.07
N GLU A 626 41.34 31.78 20.43
CA GLU A 626 42.17 32.98 20.64
C GLU A 626 41.40 34.31 20.46
N ASN A 627 40.27 34.29 19.74
CA ASN A 627 39.40 35.45 19.48
C ASN A 627 38.08 35.44 20.29
N GLY A 628 37.95 34.59 21.32
CA GLY A 628 36.76 34.48 22.16
C GLY A 628 36.00 33.16 22.03
N LEU A 629 34.76 33.13 22.53
CA LEU A 629 33.91 31.93 22.54
C LEU A 629 33.28 31.70 21.16
N ILE A 630 33.50 30.51 20.60
CA ILE A 630 32.89 30.06 19.34
C ILE A 630 31.85 29.00 19.64
N LEU A 631 30.61 29.21 19.19
CA LEU A 631 29.51 28.26 19.35
C LEU A 631 29.79 26.95 18.58
N THR A 632 29.63 25.83 19.27
CA THR A 632 29.62 24.50 18.65
C THR A 632 28.35 24.31 17.81
N PRO A 633 28.27 23.28 16.96
CA PRO A 633 27.01 22.91 16.29
C PRO A 633 25.84 22.71 17.28
N LEU A 634 26.13 22.16 18.47
CA LEU A 634 25.16 22.00 19.55
C LEU A 634 24.75 23.35 20.16
N GLY A 635 25.70 24.26 20.39
CA GLY A 635 25.44 25.62 20.87
C GLY A 635 24.57 26.43 19.91
N ARG A 636 24.79 26.28 18.59
CA ARG A 636 23.95 26.90 17.56
C ARG A 636 22.51 26.37 17.60
N TYR A 637 22.35 25.04 17.70
CA TYR A 637 21.04 24.41 17.85
C TYR A 637 20.31 24.90 19.11
N GLN A 638 21.04 25.05 20.22
CA GLN A 638 20.49 25.55 21.48
C GLN A 638 19.97 27.00 21.36
N ILE A 639 20.66 27.86 20.61
CA ILE A 639 20.25 29.26 20.41
C ILE A 639 19.06 29.36 19.44
N ILE A 640 19.11 28.66 18.30
CA ILE A 640 18.07 28.73 17.26
C ILE A 640 16.71 28.29 17.82
N ASN A 641 16.71 27.26 18.68
CA ASN A 641 15.49 26.74 19.29
C ASN A 641 15.15 27.40 20.65
N GLY A 642 15.89 28.44 21.04
CA GLY A 642 15.64 29.18 22.28
C GLY A 642 15.92 28.42 23.58
N LEU A 643 16.62 27.29 23.53
CA LEU A 643 16.94 26.41 24.66
C LEU A 643 17.94 27.02 25.64
N ARG A 644 18.91 27.81 25.14
CA ARG A 644 19.88 28.58 25.93
C ARG A 644 20.22 29.88 25.22
N ARG A 645 20.52 30.95 25.98
CA ARG A 645 20.88 32.28 25.45
C ARG A 645 22.07 32.84 26.20
N PHE A 646 22.86 33.66 25.53
CA PHE A 646 23.81 34.53 26.21
C PHE A 646 23.05 35.72 26.83
N GLU A 647 23.44 36.14 28.04
CA GLU A 647 23.09 37.46 28.56
C GLU A 647 23.96 38.51 27.84
N LEU A 648 23.62 38.81 26.59
CA LEU A 648 24.28 39.86 25.84
C LEU A 648 23.57 41.18 26.12
N GLN A 649 24.26 42.06 26.86
CA GLN A 649 23.93 43.49 26.83
C GLN A 649 24.54 44.07 25.56
N TYR A 650 23.71 44.74 24.77
CA TYR A 650 24.16 45.44 23.58
C TYR A 650 25.07 46.61 24.02
N GLN A 651 26.35 46.56 23.62
CA GLN A 651 27.37 47.56 23.97
C GLN A 651 27.56 48.65 22.89
N GLY A 652 26.75 48.63 21.82
CA GLY A 652 26.78 49.66 20.77
C GLY A 652 25.90 50.87 21.12
N ASP A 653 25.78 51.80 20.17
CA ASP A 653 24.85 52.93 20.27
C ASP A 653 23.40 52.42 20.30
N THR A 654 22.70 52.72 21.39
CA THR A 654 21.30 52.32 21.65
C THR A 654 20.34 52.69 20.52
N GLU A 655 20.63 53.75 19.76
CA GLU A 655 19.80 54.18 18.62
C GLU A 655 19.99 53.32 17.36
N LEU A 656 21.07 52.54 17.28
CA LEU A 656 21.41 51.65 16.16
C LEU A 656 21.05 50.17 16.43
N GLN A 657 20.27 49.90 17.48
CA GLN A 657 19.84 48.53 17.78
C GLN A 657 18.93 47.98 16.66
N PRO A 658 19.15 46.72 16.24
CA PRO A 658 18.23 46.06 15.32
C PRO A 658 16.86 45.82 15.99
N ILE A 659 15.79 45.95 15.20
CA ILE A 659 14.40 45.75 15.65
C ILE A 659 14.24 44.35 16.23
N ARG A 660 13.73 44.26 17.47
CA ARG A 660 13.60 43.01 18.21
C ARG A 660 12.28 42.31 17.89
N SER A 661 12.24 40.99 18.11
CA SER A 661 11.09 40.14 17.78
C SER A 661 9.80 40.45 18.56
N TYR A 662 9.90 41.15 19.69
CA TYR A 662 8.76 41.60 20.50
C TYR A 662 8.31 43.04 20.19
N GLU A 663 8.97 43.71 19.23
CA GLU A 663 8.65 45.09 18.85
C GLU A 663 7.81 45.12 17.57
N ASN A 664 6.93 46.11 17.46
CA ASN A 664 6.21 46.34 16.22
C ASN A 664 7.13 47.04 15.20
N ALA A 665 7.64 46.28 14.24
CA ALA A 665 8.62 46.77 13.26
C ALA A 665 8.15 47.99 12.45
N ALA A 666 6.85 48.10 12.16
CA ALA A 666 6.30 49.25 11.43
C ALA A 666 6.35 50.52 12.30
N LEU A 667 5.99 50.39 13.57
CA LEU A 667 5.96 51.49 14.53
C LEU A 667 7.38 52.01 14.83
N VAL A 668 8.34 51.10 15.05
CA VAL A 668 9.74 51.45 15.32
C VAL A 668 10.35 52.23 14.16
N ARG A 669 10.14 51.77 12.91
CA ARG A 669 10.62 52.49 11.71
C ARG A 669 9.97 53.85 11.52
N LEU A 670 8.68 53.98 11.84
CA LEU A 670 7.94 55.24 11.74
C LEU A 670 8.47 56.25 12.76
N LEU A 671 8.63 55.83 14.02
CA LEU A 671 9.14 56.69 15.09
C LEU A 671 10.59 57.11 14.86
N PHE A 672 11.44 56.21 14.34
CA PHE A 672 12.82 56.55 13.98
C PHE A 672 12.90 57.61 12.85
N ARG A 673 12.02 57.50 11.84
CA ARG A 673 11.93 58.53 10.78
C ARG A 673 11.43 59.88 11.34
N LEU A 674 10.47 59.84 12.26
CA LEU A 674 9.95 61.03 12.92
C LEU A 674 11.04 61.71 13.78
N SER A 675 11.79 60.94 14.57
CA SER A 675 12.87 61.47 15.41
C SER A 675 14.01 62.05 14.55
N SER A 676 14.39 61.37 13.47
CA SER A 676 15.40 61.86 12.53
C SER A 676 14.96 63.19 11.89
N ALA A 677 13.71 63.28 11.44
CA ALA A 677 13.15 64.50 10.85
C ALA A 677 13.02 65.68 11.85
N LEU A 678 12.84 65.38 13.14
CA LEU A 678 12.83 66.39 14.20
C LEU A 678 14.24 66.87 14.55
N ASN A 679 15.24 65.98 14.53
CA ASN A 679 16.64 66.32 14.80
C ASN A 679 17.34 67.03 13.62
N GLU A 680 16.78 66.98 12.41
CA GLU A 680 17.25 67.75 11.25
C GLU A 680 16.69 69.19 11.17
N ARG A 681 15.81 69.59 12.11
CA ARG A 681 15.35 70.98 12.29
C ARG A 681 16.03 71.62 13.48
#